data_AF-A0A944X911-F1
#
_entry.id   AF-A0A944X911-F1
#
_cell.length_a   1.000
_cell.length_b   1.000
_cell.length_c   1.000
_cell.angle_alpha   90.00
_cell.angle_beta   90.00
_cell.angle_gamma   90.00
#
_symmetry.space_group_name_H-M   'P 1'
#
loop_
_entity.id
_entity.type
_entity.pdbx_description
1 polymer ?
#
loop_
_entity_poly.entity_id
_entity_poly.type
_entity_poly.pdbx_seq_one_letter_code
_entity_poly.pdbx_strand_id
1 'polypeptide(L)'
;MNILVLEHEPKIAVALSKLLSSWNLDAAICVDVESARSTLFDRSIDVILIDLRPADTETLPWVGELRESERFANLPILIMAGKIDKQAVAEVSRLHVDAFLVKPFEPTDLRRKIAAAHRKRQESSRLRGLQELFEGRTTYMGDITSPHVVFGEASADVKAYQDPRLRETTEYLTSAWNAIQACNREEAALDAGCVLEDETTNVILQLRKGAAEHWVRAVFLSMRCHGNAIVTARLLKANRGKSLAIYIIEDQSGEVPSADREALKKLKIRVLRRDKATEKMPELMNLHLRGKVPSVARQEEETSPQAVKGRIVQDIDTMATLPALPEVYEKISAYSRDPASDMQDWIKVIKLDPLTCAMVLKHANSLSLGIKAEITDIDRAIVLMGKNTVAGIVASEAVRKSFTSVQEMGFNLSEFWIHNLAVGFASHILALPVQDTEALSQQGLDSETKDLLVELDLPSRLDLDANRDPCFVAGTMHDIGKGVMVNSYPGLFPMILGEMRRQNWQVPMIVVERELAGGLTHAVAGELLIRKWGMEGQLGNAVLSHHKPRADDALSILVAIADLVGQLLYPFPKEAKTPLREAVEEDRLADANDFLPEGLLSEGPLTLAELQSLLKALPANVRRLAEEARRSIA
;
A
#
# COMPACT_ATOMS: atom_id res chain seq x y z
N MET A 1 27.63 2.79 -10.33
CA MET A 1 27.07 2.26 -9.09
C MET A 1 28.14 1.41 -8.45
N ASN A 2 28.50 1.74 -7.23
CA ASN A 2 29.62 1.15 -6.51
C ASN A 2 29.09 0.10 -5.54
N ILE A 3 29.57 -1.12 -5.66
CA ILE A 3 29.10 -2.26 -4.88
C ILE A 3 30.23 -2.73 -3.98
N LEU A 4 29.93 -2.95 -2.71
CA LEU A 4 30.81 -3.71 -1.84
C LEU A 4 30.34 -5.15 -1.83
N VAL A 5 31.25 -6.10 -2.01
CA VAL A 5 30.95 -7.52 -1.97
C VAL A 5 31.79 -8.16 -0.88
N LEU A 6 31.17 -8.69 0.16
CA LEU A 6 31.81 -9.53 1.17
C LEU A 6 31.68 -10.98 0.70
N GLU A 7 32.76 -11.54 0.15
CA GLU A 7 32.83 -12.92 -0.36
C GLU A 7 34.09 -13.57 0.20
N HIS A 8 33.89 -14.50 1.14
CA HIS A 8 34.97 -15.12 1.90
C HIS A 8 35.76 -16.15 1.10
N GLU A 9 35.25 -16.60 -0.06
CA GLU A 9 35.94 -17.53 -0.94
C GLU A 9 36.53 -16.82 -2.18
N PRO A 10 37.87 -16.63 -2.25
CA PRO A 10 38.51 -15.94 -3.37
C PRO A 10 38.22 -16.55 -4.76
N LYS A 11 37.93 -17.86 -4.81
CA LYS A 11 37.60 -18.56 -6.06
C LYS A 11 36.22 -18.17 -6.61
N ILE A 12 35.28 -17.79 -5.74
CA ILE A 12 33.93 -17.34 -6.10
C ILE A 12 33.95 -15.82 -6.40
N ALA A 13 34.69 -15.07 -5.58
CA ALA A 13 34.91 -13.64 -5.70
C ALA A 13 35.30 -13.19 -7.12
N VAL A 14 36.22 -13.91 -7.78
CA VAL A 14 36.72 -13.53 -9.12
C VAL A 14 35.64 -13.62 -10.20
N ALA A 15 34.84 -14.68 -10.20
CA ALA A 15 33.77 -14.85 -11.18
C ALA A 15 32.65 -13.83 -10.95
N LEU A 16 32.31 -13.58 -9.68
CA LEU A 16 31.30 -12.59 -9.28
C LEU A 16 31.74 -11.16 -9.66
N SER A 17 33.01 -10.81 -9.44
CA SER A 17 33.56 -9.51 -9.86
C SER A 17 33.46 -9.32 -11.37
N LYS A 18 33.86 -10.31 -12.19
CA LYS A 18 33.72 -10.27 -13.65
C LYS A 18 32.27 -10.09 -14.09
N LEU A 19 31.34 -10.79 -13.44
CA LEU A 19 29.92 -10.70 -13.73
C LEU A 19 29.39 -9.28 -13.45
N LEU A 20 29.70 -8.71 -12.27
CA LEU A 20 29.29 -7.36 -11.90
C LEU A 20 29.90 -6.29 -12.83
N SER A 21 31.18 -6.44 -13.20
CA SER A 21 31.83 -5.56 -14.18
C SER A 21 31.18 -5.65 -15.56
N SER A 22 30.70 -6.83 -15.99
CA SER A 22 29.95 -6.98 -17.25
C SER A 22 28.65 -6.17 -17.28
N TRP A 23 28.11 -5.81 -16.12
CA TRP A 23 26.94 -4.94 -15.96
C TRP A 23 27.31 -3.47 -15.70
N ASN A 24 28.58 -3.10 -15.88
CA ASN A 24 29.11 -1.76 -15.64
C ASN A 24 28.96 -1.32 -14.17
N LEU A 25 29.10 -2.27 -13.23
CA LEU A 25 29.08 -2.04 -11.79
C LEU A 25 30.51 -2.11 -11.25
N ASP A 26 30.90 -1.10 -10.47
CA ASP A 26 32.22 -1.04 -9.86
C ASP A 26 32.18 -1.79 -8.52
N ALA A 27 32.69 -3.02 -8.52
CA ALA A 27 32.61 -3.91 -7.37
C ALA A 27 33.94 -3.95 -6.61
N ALA A 28 33.93 -3.51 -5.36
CA ALA A 28 35.00 -3.70 -4.40
C ALA A 28 34.76 -5.04 -3.67
N ILE A 29 35.64 -6.02 -3.90
CA ILE A 29 35.53 -7.32 -3.24
C ILE A 29 36.36 -7.32 -1.95
N CYS A 30 35.72 -7.75 -0.87
CA CYS A 30 36.27 -7.88 0.47
C CYS A 30 36.15 -9.34 0.89
N VAL A 31 37.19 -9.88 1.52
CA VAL A 31 37.24 -11.31 1.93
C VAL A 31 36.92 -11.49 3.42
N ASP A 32 36.79 -10.39 4.15
CA ASP A 32 36.51 -10.34 5.59
C ASP A 32 35.82 -9.01 5.97
N VAL A 33 35.27 -8.96 7.18
CA VAL A 33 34.55 -7.78 7.69
C VAL A 33 35.47 -6.57 7.87
N GLU A 34 36.74 -6.79 8.20
CA GLU A 34 37.73 -5.71 8.41
C GLU A 34 38.01 -4.94 7.12
N SER A 35 38.29 -5.65 6.02
CA SER A 35 38.46 -5.06 4.68
C SER A 35 37.18 -4.42 4.16
N ALA A 36 36.01 -4.97 4.50
CA ALA A 36 34.72 -4.36 4.19
C ALA A 36 34.51 -3.04 4.94
N ARG A 37 34.85 -2.98 6.23
CA ARG A 37 34.82 -1.75 7.04
C ARG A 37 35.72 -0.68 6.44
N SER A 38 36.99 -0.98 6.15
CA SER A 38 37.91 -0.02 5.53
C SER A 38 37.34 0.52 4.21
N THR A 39 36.82 -0.38 3.37
CA THR A 39 36.25 -0.02 2.07
C THR A 39 35.03 0.90 2.18
N LEU A 40 34.15 0.69 3.18
CA LEU A 40 33.00 1.56 3.43
C LEU A 40 33.40 2.98 3.87
N PHE A 41 34.52 3.12 4.56
CA PHE A 41 35.03 4.44 4.97
C PHE A 41 35.73 5.17 3.81
N ASP A 42 36.48 4.43 2.99
CA ASP A 42 37.33 5.01 1.93
C ASP A 42 36.59 5.23 0.62
N ARG A 43 35.50 4.50 0.36
CA ARG A 43 34.74 4.55 -0.89
C ARG A 43 33.26 4.83 -0.64
N SER A 44 32.64 5.56 -1.56
CA SER A 44 31.18 5.68 -1.59
C SER A 44 30.58 4.38 -2.09
N ILE A 45 29.80 3.70 -1.27
CA ILE A 45 29.13 2.44 -1.61
C ILE A 45 27.62 2.66 -1.77
N ASP A 46 27.08 2.12 -2.86
CA ASP A 46 25.67 2.21 -3.23
C ASP A 46 24.85 1.03 -2.71
N VAL A 47 25.43 -0.17 -2.68
CA VAL A 47 24.82 -1.45 -2.28
C VAL A 47 25.90 -2.38 -1.69
N ILE A 48 25.57 -3.15 -0.66
CA ILE A 48 26.41 -4.23 -0.11
C ILE A 48 25.82 -5.59 -0.52
N LEU A 49 26.66 -6.48 -1.04
CA LEU A 49 26.40 -7.90 -1.23
C LEU A 49 27.19 -8.68 -0.18
N ILE A 50 26.54 -9.61 0.52
CA ILE A 50 27.17 -10.41 1.57
C ILE A 50 26.98 -11.88 1.24
N ASP A 51 28.06 -12.64 1.14
CA ASP A 51 27.99 -14.09 1.17
C ASP A 51 27.99 -14.61 2.61
N LEU A 52 26.83 -15.06 3.09
CA LEU A 52 26.65 -15.54 4.45
C LEU A 52 26.96 -17.05 4.52
N ARG A 53 27.95 -17.39 5.34
CA ARG A 53 28.35 -18.77 5.60
C ARG A 53 27.62 -19.34 6.83
N PRO A 54 27.39 -20.66 6.89
CA PRO A 54 26.98 -21.32 8.13
C PRO A 54 28.01 -21.06 9.24
N ALA A 55 27.53 -20.74 10.46
CA ALA A 55 28.34 -20.40 11.63
C ALA A 55 29.21 -19.13 11.51
N ASP A 56 28.85 -18.19 10.64
CA ASP A 56 29.48 -16.87 10.56
C ASP A 56 29.10 -16.00 11.78
N THR A 57 30.07 -15.80 12.68
CA THR A 57 29.88 -15.04 13.92
C THR A 57 30.21 -13.55 13.80
N GLU A 58 30.72 -13.09 12.65
CA GLU A 58 31.21 -11.70 12.50
C GLU A 58 30.34 -10.86 11.58
N THR A 59 29.80 -11.47 10.52
CA THR A 59 29.08 -10.75 9.47
C THR A 59 27.73 -10.21 9.94
N LEU A 60 26.92 -11.01 10.65
CA LEU A 60 25.60 -10.56 11.13
C LEU A 60 25.68 -9.48 12.23
N PRO A 61 26.58 -9.59 13.23
CA PRO A 61 26.82 -8.47 14.16
C PRO A 61 27.23 -7.19 13.45
N TRP A 62 28.11 -7.27 12.44
CA TRP A 62 28.49 -6.11 11.64
C TRP A 62 27.32 -5.50 10.87
N VAL A 63 26.42 -6.30 10.32
CA VAL A 63 25.17 -5.80 9.71
C VAL A 63 24.33 -5.05 10.75
N GLY A 64 24.24 -5.55 11.98
CA GLY A 64 23.61 -4.84 13.10
C GLY A 64 24.23 -3.47 13.36
N GLU A 65 25.55 -3.40 13.48
CA GLU A 65 26.28 -2.13 13.63
C GLU A 65 26.01 -1.16 12.47
N LEU A 66 25.93 -1.65 11.23
CA LEU A 66 25.60 -0.81 10.08
C LEU A 66 24.20 -0.22 10.19
N ARG A 67 23.24 -0.98 10.74
CA ARG A 67 21.85 -0.54 10.95
C ARG A 67 21.71 0.47 12.09
N GLU A 68 22.55 0.39 13.10
CA GLU A 68 22.61 1.37 14.20
C GLU A 68 23.37 2.65 13.81
N SER A 69 24.16 2.62 12.73
CA SER A 69 24.93 3.78 12.26
C SER A 69 24.06 4.84 11.59
N GLU A 70 24.13 6.09 12.05
CA GLU A 70 23.47 7.24 11.41
C GLU A 70 23.82 7.37 9.91
N ARG A 71 25.03 6.98 9.52
CA ARG A 71 25.54 7.13 8.14
C ARG A 71 25.13 5.96 7.24
N PHE A 72 25.04 4.75 7.77
CA PHE A 72 24.91 3.52 6.98
C PHE A 72 23.60 2.76 7.21
N ALA A 73 22.73 3.22 8.12
CA ALA A 73 21.49 2.53 8.47
C ALA A 73 20.61 2.17 7.27
N ASN A 74 20.63 2.99 6.22
CA ASN A 74 19.82 2.81 5.02
C ASN A 74 20.61 2.30 3.81
N LEU A 75 21.86 1.90 4.00
CA LEU A 75 22.65 1.31 2.93
C LEU A 75 22.01 -0.03 2.55
N PRO A 76 21.65 -0.27 1.28
CA PRO A 76 21.02 -1.50 0.87
C PRO A 76 21.95 -2.68 1.09
N ILE A 77 21.45 -3.72 1.77
CA ILE A 77 22.20 -4.96 2.03
C ILE A 77 21.46 -6.12 1.40
N LEU A 78 22.15 -6.91 0.59
CA LEU A 78 21.65 -8.17 0.06
C LEU A 78 22.50 -9.32 0.57
N ILE A 79 21.84 -10.38 1.02
CA ILE A 79 22.52 -11.60 1.48
C ILE A 79 22.41 -12.69 0.41
N MET A 80 23.52 -13.38 0.16
CA MET A 80 23.63 -14.60 -0.62
C MET A 80 23.96 -15.73 0.35
N ALA A 81 23.24 -16.85 0.33
CA ALA A 81 23.52 -17.98 1.23
C ALA A 81 23.28 -19.34 0.57
N GLY A 82 24.04 -20.37 0.95
CA GLY A 82 23.92 -21.72 0.40
C GLY A 82 22.94 -22.65 1.12
N LYS A 83 23.01 -22.72 2.46
CA LYS A 83 22.05 -23.45 3.31
C LYS A 83 21.58 -22.52 4.40
N ILE A 84 20.28 -22.47 4.62
CA ILE A 84 19.65 -21.60 5.60
C ILE A 84 19.20 -22.47 6.77
N ASP A 85 19.69 -22.20 7.98
CA ASP A 85 19.16 -22.80 9.20
C ASP A 85 18.17 -21.86 9.91
N LYS A 86 17.41 -22.40 10.88
CA LYS A 86 16.36 -21.66 11.59
C LYS A 86 16.89 -20.45 12.38
N GLN A 87 18.16 -20.48 12.79
CA GLN A 87 18.75 -19.45 13.65
C GLN A 87 19.23 -18.25 12.81
N ALA A 88 19.86 -18.50 11.66
CA ALA A 88 20.29 -17.48 10.73
C ALA A 88 19.12 -16.64 10.16
N VAL A 89 17.95 -17.24 9.92
CA VAL A 89 16.76 -16.51 9.42
C VAL A 89 16.21 -15.54 10.47
N ALA A 90 16.13 -15.98 11.73
CA ALA A 90 15.60 -15.17 12.83
C ALA A 90 16.49 -13.95 13.10
N GLU A 91 17.81 -14.11 12.97
CA GLU A 91 18.77 -13.01 13.12
C GLU A 91 18.70 -12.04 11.94
N VAL A 92 18.72 -12.53 10.70
CA VAL A 92 18.64 -11.68 9.50
C VAL A 92 17.33 -10.90 9.42
N SER A 93 16.20 -11.49 9.82
CA SER A 93 14.90 -10.80 9.82
C SER A 93 14.85 -9.60 10.76
N ARG A 94 15.64 -9.59 11.84
CA ARG A 94 15.73 -8.44 12.77
C ARG A 94 16.60 -7.31 12.21
N LEU A 95 17.48 -7.62 11.25
CA LEU A 95 18.52 -6.73 10.75
C LEU A 95 18.10 -5.89 9.52
N HIS A 96 16.81 -5.89 9.15
CA HIS A 96 16.27 -5.05 8.06
C HIS A 96 17.07 -5.16 6.74
N VAL A 97 17.37 -6.38 6.30
CA VAL A 97 18.07 -6.65 5.03
C VAL A 97 17.10 -6.49 3.86
N ASP A 98 17.57 -5.94 2.73
CA ASP A 98 16.71 -5.50 1.63
C ASP A 98 16.37 -6.62 0.63
N ALA A 99 17.24 -7.62 0.47
CA ALA A 99 16.95 -8.80 -0.32
C ALA A 99 17.81 -10.01 0.08
N PHE A 100 17.34 -11.21 -0.27
CA PHE A 100 18.03 -12.47 -0.03
C PHE A 100 18.16 -13.29 -1.32
N LEU A 101 19.26 -14.01 -1.53
CA LEU A 101 19.53 -14.90 -2.67
C LEU A 101 20.02 -16.26 -2.17
N VAL A 102 19.39 -17.33 -2.64
CA VAL A 102 19.78 -18.71 -2.30
C VAL A 102 20.72 -19.23 -3.40
N LYS A 103 21.90 -19.75 -3.04
CA LYS A 103 22.84 -20.38 -3.98
C LYS A 103 22.38 -21.83 -4.27
N PRO A 104 22.38 -22.29 -5.54
CA PRO A 104 22.72 -21.54 -6.76
C PRO A 104 21.57 -20.62 -7.20
N PHE A 105 21.92 -19.45 -7.76
CA PHE A 105 20.98 -18.47 -8.29
C PHE A 105 21.31 -18.08 -9.73
N GLU A 106 20.32 -17.63 -10.49
CA GLU A 106 20.53 -17.11 -11.84
C GLU A 106 21.12 -15.69 -11.79
N PRO A 107 22.10 -15.34 -12.67
CA PRO A 107 22.67 -13.99 -12.75
C PRO A 107 21.63 -12.89 -12.93
N THR A 108 20.54 -13.17 -13.65
CA THR A 108 19.43 -12.22 -13.85
C THR A 108 18.72 -11.86 -12.56
N ASP A 109 18.64 -12.78 -11.59
CA ASP A 109 17.98 -12.54 -10.30
C ASP A 109 18.80 -11.62 -9.41
N LEU A 110 20.11 -11.86 -9.36
CA LEU A 110 21.05 -10.99 -8.67
C LEU A 110 20.98 -9.56 -9.23
N ARG A 111 21.00 -9.40 -10.56
CA ARG A 111 20.92 -8.09 -11.21
C ARG A 111 19.61 -7.35 -10.87
N ARG A 112 18.48 -8.06 -10.91
CA ARG A 112 17.16 -7.48 -10.57
C ARG A 112 17.12 -7.01 -9.11
N LYS A 113 17.60 -7.82 -8.18
CA LYS A 113 17.58 -7.49 -6.74
C LYS A 113 18.50 -6.31 -6.40
N ILE A 114 19.70 -6.24 -6.99
CA ILE A 114 20.60 -5.09 -6.84
C ILE A 114 19.91 -3.81 -7.33
N ALA A 115 19.31 -3.84 -8.52
CA ALA A 115 18.66 -2.66 -9.10
C ALA A 115 17.45 -2.19 -8.28
N ALA A 116 16.65 -3.12 -7.76
CA ALA A 116 15.50 -2.81 -6.91
C ALA A 116 15.94 -2.17 -5.57
N ALA A 117 16.94 -2.75 -4.91
CA ALA A 117 17.45 -2.26 -3.63
C ALA A 117 18.08 -0.86 -3.75
N HIS A 118 18.82 -0.60 -4.84
CA HIS A 118 19.39 0.72 -5.10
C HIS A 118 18.33 1.80 -5.37
N ARG A 119 17.30 1.50 -6.18
CA ARG A 119 16.19 2.45 -6.44
C ARG A 119 15.46 2.85 -5.16
N LYS A 120 15.13 1.87 -4.30
CA LYS A 120 14.47 2.09 -3.01
C LYS A 120 15.26 3.04 -2.10
N ARG A 121 16.60 2.94 -2.11
CA ARG A 121 17.49 3.85 -1.37
C ARG A 121 17.46 5.27 -1.91
N GLN A 122 17.59 5.44 -3.22
CA GLN A 122 17.60 6.77 -3.84
C GLN A 122 16.29 7.53 -3.54
N GLU A 123 15.18 6.81 -3.54
CA GLU A 123 13.86 7.33 -3.19
C GLU A 123 13.74 7.64 -1.69
N SER A 124 14.17 6.72 -0.83
CA SER A 124 14.14 6.90 0.63
C SER A 124 15.07 8.02 1.13
N SER A 125 16.26 8.18 0.57
CA SER A 125 17.18 9.28 0.93
C SER A 125 16.67 10.64 0.48
N ARG A 126 15.97 10.69 -0.65
CA ARG A 126 15.30 11.91 -1.12
C ARG A 126 14.09 12.27 -0.24
N LEU A 127 13.28 11.28 0.14
CA LEU A 127 12.14 11.47 1.03
C LEU A 127 12.56 11.81 2.46
N ARG A 128 13.63 11.21 2.98
CA ARG A 128 14.13 11.47 4.34
C ARG A 128 14.79 12.85 4.47
N GLY A 129 15.57 13.28 3.47
CA GLY A 129 16.07 14.65 3.41
C GLY A 129 14.96 15.71 3.33
N LEU A 130 13.77 15.32 2.85
CA LEU A 130 12.55 16.14 2.87
C LEU A 130 11.80 16.03 4.21
N GLN A 131 11.71 14.85 4.83
CA GLN A 131 11.07 14.70 6.15
C GLN A 131 11.86 15.41 7.27
N GLU A 132 13.19 15.32 7.26
CA GLU A 132 14.07 16.06 8.19
C GLU A 132 14.02 17.59 7.99
N LEU A 133 13.56 18.05 6.81
CA LEU A 133 13.30 19.46 6.52
C LEU A 133 12.03 19.96 7.25
N PHE A 134 11.12 19.06 7.65
CA PHE A 134 9.77 19.38 8.14
C PHE A 134 9.44 18.84 9.55
N GLU A 135 10.37 18.14 10.21
CA GLU A 135 10.18 17.70 11.60
C GLU A 135 10.27 18.89 12.57
N GLY A 136 9.13 19.23 13.19
CA GLY A 136 9.09 19.89 14.51
C GLY A 136 8.28 21.18 14.67
N ARG A 137 7.72 21.81 13.62
CA ARG A 137 6.94 23.07 13.75
C ARG A 137 5.93 23.32 12.60
N THR A 138 5.07 22.35 12.30
CA THR A 138 3.98 22.53 11.32
C THR A 138 2.64 22.18 11.95
N THR A 139 1.69 23.11 11.92
CA THR A 139 0.30 22.86 12.31
C THR A 139 -0.49 22.39 11.08
N TYR A 140 -1.04 21.18 11.14
CA TYR A 140 -1.99 20.65 10.16
C TYR A 140 -3.36 21.29 10.37
N MET A 141 -3.90 21.98 9.36
CA MET A 141 -5.32 22.36 9.31
C MET A 141 -6.12 21.30 8.55
N GLY A 142 -7.16 20.77 9.19
CA GLY A 142 -8.01 19.69 8.68
C GLY A 142 -8.91 20.07 7.49
N ASP A 143 -9.45 19.00 6.89
CA ASP A 143 -10.44 18.88 5.80
C ASP A 143 -10.25 19.79 4.58
N ILE A 144 -9.84 19.20 3.44
CA ILE A 144 -10.35 19.44 2.06
C ILE A 144 -9.68 18.47 1.06
N THR A 145 -10.47 18.08 0.06
CA THR A 145 -10.30 17.12 -1.03
C THR A 145 -9.30 17.56 -2.14
N SER A 146 -8.40 16.66 -2.56
CA SER A 146 -7.40 16.78 -3.67
C SER A 146 -6.12 17.59 -3.38
N PRO A 147 -4.95 17.21 -3.95
CA PRO A 147 -3.65 17.68 -3.49
C PRO A 147 -3.33 19.09 -4.00
N HIS A 148 -4.01 20.10 -3.46
CA HIS A 148 -3.48 21.46 -3.48
C HIS A 148 -2.74 21.71 -2.19
N VAL A 149 -1.52 22.26 -2.29
CA VAL A 149 -0.92 22.87 -1.13
C VAL A 149 -1.32 24.35 -1.15
N VAL A 150 -2.08 24.77 -0.13
CA VAL A 150 -2.37 26.16 0.24
C VAL A 150 -1.78 26.29 1.62
N PHE A 151 -1.14 27.42 1.92
CA PHE A 151 -1.21 27.86 3.30
C PHE A 151 -1.57 29.34 3.34
N GLY A 152 -2.33 29.67 4.38
CA GLY A 152 -2.67 30.98 4.87
C GLY A 152 -2.67 30.91 6.39
N GLU A 153 -2.69 32.06 7.06
CA GLU A 153 -2.62 32.15 8.51
C GLU A 153 -3.87 31.52 9.16
N ALA A 154 -3.68 30.63 10.14
CA ALA A 154 -4.74 30.35 11.10
C ALA A 154 -4.87 31.56 12.03
N SER A 155 -5.61 32.58 11.59
CA SER A 155 -6.20 33.53 12.54
C SER A 155 -7.43 32.87 13.15
N ALA A 156 -7.47 32.78 14.48
CA ALA A 156 -8.68 32.38 15.21
C ALA A 156 -9.86 33.35 14.98
N ASP A 157 -9.61 34.50 14.34
CA ASP A 157 -10.60 35.53 14.02
C ASP A 157 -10.57 35.88 12.52
N VAL A 158 -11.65 35.57 11.80
CA VAL A 158 -11.86 35.91 10.38
C VAL A 158 -11.78 37.43 10.14
N LYS A 159 -11.92 38.27 11.18
CA LYS A 159 -11.75 39.72 11.11
C LYS A 159 -10.29 40.19 10.99
N ALA A 160 -9.30 39.35 11.28
CA ALA A 160 -7.88 39.72 11.17
C ALA A 160 -7.46 40.03 9.71
N TYR A 161 -8.13 39.43 8.72
CA TYR A 161 -7.92 39.72 7.29
C TYR A 161 -8.44 41.09 6.86
N GLN A 162 -9.07 41.85 7.76
CA GLN A 162 -9.47 43.24 7.56
C GLN A 162 -8.47 44.23 8.19
N ASP A 163 -7.38 43.77 8.82
CA ASP A 163 -6.34 44.63 9.37
C ASP A 163 -5.54 45.30 8.23
N PRO A 164 -5.54 46.66 8.12
CA PRO A 164 -4.76 47.37 7.12
C PRO A 164 -3.26 47.04 7.11
N ARG A 165 -2.71 46.56 8.25
CA ARG A 165 -1.29 46.21 8.42
C ARG A 165 -0.90 44.86 7.79
N LEU A 166 -1.86 43.99 7.45
CA LEU A 166 -1.63 42.67 6.84
C LEU A 166 -1.98 42.62 5.34
N ARG A 167 -2.39 43.76 4.78
CA ARG A 167 -2.86 43.90 3.40
C ARG A 167 -1.82 43.46 2.37
N GLU A 168 -0.57 43.87 2.51
CA GLU A 168 0.50 43.52 1.57
C GLU A 168 0.83 42.01 1.59
N THR A 169 0.77 41.36 2.75
CA THR A 169 0.92 39.90 2.88
C THR A 169 -0.22 39.18 2.19
N THR A 170 -1.45 39.65 2.40
CA THR A 170 -2.66 39.07 1.82
C THR A 170 -2.65 39.18 0.29
N GLU A 171 -2.24 40.34 -0.24
CA GLU A 171 -2.11 40.58 -1.69
C GLU A 171 -1.02 39.68 -2.33
N TYR A 172 0.13 39.52 -1.66
CA TYR A 172 1.20 38.61 -2.10
C TYR A 172 0.75 37.15 -2.18
N LEU A 173 0.12 36.63 -1.12
CA LEU A 173 -0.36 35.24 -1.08
C LEU A 173 -1.49 34.98 -2.07
N THR A 174 -2.40 35.94 -2.24
CA THR A 174 -3.48 35.88 -3.23
C THR A 174 -2.93 35.86 -4.66
N SER A 175 -1.89 36.65 -4.95
CA SER A 175 -1.22 36.64 -6.25
C SER A 175 -0.56 35.28 -6.54
N ALA A 176 0.13 34.71 -5.55
CA ALA A 176 0.74 33.38 -5.66
C ALA A 176 -0.31 32.28 -5.91
N TRP A 177 -1.39 32.26 -5.13
CA TRP A 177 -2.48 31.30 -5.29
C TRP A 177 -3.12 31.39 -6.67
N ASN A 178 -3.46 32.60 -7.13
CA ASN A 178 -4.07 32.81 -8.44
C ASN A 178 -3.15 32.39 -9.59
N ALA A 179 -1.85 32.63 -9.47
CA ALA A 179 -0.87 32.21 -10.46
C ALA A 179 -0.71 30.67 -10.52
N ILE A 180 -0.72 29.98 -9.37
CA ILE A 180 -0.70 28.51 -9.29
C ILE A 180 -1.96 27.94 -9.93
N GLN A 181 -3.13 28.47 -9.58
CA GLN A 181 -4.42 28.04 -10.13
C GLN A 181 -4.51 28.30 -11.64
N ALA A 182 -3.95 29.41 -12.13
CA ALA A 182 -3.85 29.67 -13.56
C ALA A 182 -2.94 28.64 -14.27
N CYS A 183 -1.78 28.30 -13.68
CA CYS A 183 -0.89 27.28 -14.23
C CYS A 183 -1.53 25.89 -14.25
N ASN A 184 -2.22 25.48 -13.18
CA ASN A 184 -2.93 24.20 -13.11
C ASN A 184 -4.09 24.12 -14.12
N ARG A 185 -4.81 25.24 -14.36
CA ARG A 185 -5.87 25.31 -15.38
C ARG A 185 -5.34 25.24 -16.81
N GLU A 186 -4.18 25.84 -17.07
CA GLU A 186 -3.59 25.90 -18.41
C GLU A 186 -2.76 24.65 -18.76
N GLU A 187 -2.28 23.90 -17.76
CA GLU A 187 -1.48 22.68 -17.96
C GLU A 187 -2.05 21.52 -17.13
N ALA A 188 -3.00 20.76 -17.70
CA ALA A 188 -3.79 19.75 -16.98
C ALA A 188 -3.01 18.58 -16.32
N ALA A 189 -1.72 18.37 -16.65
CA ALA A 189 -0.87 17.38 -15.97
C ALA A 189 0.13 18.02 -14.98
N LEU A 190 0.02 19.32 -14.73
CA LEU A 190 0.70 20.03 -13.66
C LEU A 190 -0.20 19.97 -12.42
N ASP A 191 0.27 19.31 -11.37
CA ASP A 191 -0.39 19.25 -10.06
C ASP A 191 0.45 20.04 -9.04
N ALA A 192 0.33 21.37 -9.10
CA ALA A 192 1.14 22.31 -8.32
C ALA A 192 0.41 22.82 -7.06
N GLY A 193 1.16 22.94 -5.96
CA GLY A 193 0.73 23.58 -4.70
C GLY A 193 1.85 24.36 -4.01
N CYS A 194 1.49 25.17 -3.00
CA CYS A 194 2.39 25.88 -2.10
C CYS A 194 2.28 25.55 -0.59
N VAL A 195 3.41 25.36 0.11
CA VAL A 195 3.49 25.23 1.59
C VAL A 195 3.78 26.59 2.26
N LEU A 196 3.16 26.95 3.40
CA LEU A 196 3.63 28.01 4.31
C LEU A 196 4.14 27.41 5.63
N GLU A 197 5.17 28.04 6.18
CA GLU A 197 5.69 27.71 7.50
C GLU A 197 5.05 28.62 8.55
N ASP A 198 4.67 28.04 9.71
CA ASP A 198 4.11 28.78 10.83
C ASP A 198 5.09 29.89 11.29
N GLU A 199 4.55 31.03 11.72
CA GLU A 199 5.28 32.22 12.20
C GLU A 199 6.10 33.01 11.15
N THR A 200 6.32 32.48 9.95
CA THR A 200 7.39 32.98 9.05
C THR A 200 6.91 33.49 7.68
N THR A 201 5.68 33.19 7.26
CA THR A 201 5.12 33.59 5.93
C THR A 201 5.91 33.09 4.71
N ASN A 202 6.79 32.09 4.87
CA ASN A 202 7.58 31.49 3.78
C ASN A 202 6.68 30.73 2.81
N VAL A 203 6.90 30.78 1.48
CA VAL A 203 6.11 30.04 0.47
C VAL A 203 6.99 29.00 -0.25
N ILE A 204 6.64 27.72 -0.21
CA ILE A 204 7.40 26.63 -0.86
C ILE A 204 6.56 26.00 -1.97
N LEU A 205 7.04 25.94 -3.21
CA LEU A 205 6.28 25.33 -4.32
C LEU A 205 6.64 23.87 -4.54
N GLN A 206 5.63 22.99 -4.42
CA GLN A 206 5.75 21.56 -4.66
C GLN A 206 4.87 21.12 -5.83
N LEU A 207 5.43 20.26 -6.69
CA LEU A 207 4.79 19.64 -7.84
C LEU A 207 4.64 18.15 -7.59
N ARG A 208 3.50 17.57 -7.97
CA ARG A 208 3.31 16.12 -8.05
C ARG A 208 3.28 15.65 -9.51
N LYS A 209 3.98 14.55 -9.80
CA LYS A 209 3.96 13.86 -11.10
C LYS A 209 3.50 12.42 -10.87
N GLY A 210 2.21 12.16 -11.07
CA GLY A 210 1.61 10.84 -10.83
C GLY A 210 1.67 10.38 -9.37
N ALA A 211 1.46 9.08 -9.13
CA ALA A 211 1.27 8.52 -7.79
C ALA A 211 2.54 8.55 -6.90
N ALA A 212 3.75 8.62 -7.46
CA ALA A 212 5.00 8.38 -6.72
C ALA A 212 6.08 9.48 -6.78
N GLU A 213 6.01 10.49 -7.67
CA GLU A 213 7.10 11.48 -7.78
C GLU A 213 6.70 12.90 -7.30
N HIS A 214 7.39 13.41 -6.26
CA HIS A 214 7.24 14.79 -5.75
C HIS A 214 8.45 15.68 -6.12
N TRP A 215 8.27 16.78 -6.86
CA TRP A 215 9.34 17.73 -7.20
C TRP A 215 9.15 19.09 -6.54
N VAL A 216 10.15 19.58 -5.82
CA VAL A 216 10.22 21.00 -5.42
C VAL A 216 11.03 21.74 -6.47
N ARG A 217 10.44 22.77 -7.10
CA ARG A 217 11.09 23.54 -8.18
C ARG A 217 11.55 24.92 -7.73
N ALA A 218 10.79 25.57 -6.84
CA ALA A 218 11.16 26.87 -6.30
C ALA A 218 10.76 27.02 -4.83
N VAL A 219 11.58 27.76 -4.09
CA VAL A 219 11.36 28.12 -2.67
C VAL A 219 11.44 29.64 -2.54
N PHE A 220 10.46 30.25 -1.86
CA PHE A 220 10.38 31.69 -1.59
C PHE A 220 10.42 31.92 -0.08
N LEU A 221 11.46 32.61 0.40
CA LEU A 221 11.73 32.82 1.82
C LEU A 221 11.47 34.28 2.19
N SER A 222 10.60 34.54 3.16
CA SER A 222 10.28 35.87 3.69
C SER A 222 11.24 36.25 4.83
N MET A 223 11.70 37.50 4.86
CA MET A 223 12.74 37.98 5.78
C MET A 223 12.25 38.28 7.22
N ARG A 224 10.97 38.09 7.55
CA ARG A 224 10.50 38.19 8.96
C ARG A 224 11.01 37.05 9.85
N CYS A 225 11.71 36.07 9.30
CA CYS A 225 12.30 34.96 10.05
C CYS A 225 13.56 35.39 10.82
N HIS A 226 13.48 35.53 12.13
CA HIS A 226 14.65 35.34 12.99
C HIS A 226 15.00 33.84 13.03
N GLY A 227 15.79 33.38 12.05
CA GLY A 227 16.03 31.95 11.81
C GLY A 227 17.31 31.61 11.02
N ASN A 228 18.32 32.48 11.15
CA ASN A 228 19.76 32.25 11.18
C ASN A 228 20.35 31.02 10.44
N ALA A 229 20.91 31.23 9.24
CA ALA A 229 21.95 30.45 8.55
C ALA A 229 21.73 28.93 8.27
N ILE A 230 21.00 28.18 9.10
CA ILE A 230 20.82 26.73 9.05
C ILE A 230 19.81 26.36 7.97
N VAL A 231 18.69 27.07 7.87
CA VAL A 231 17.71 26.89 6.76
C VAL A 231 18.38 27.22 5.44
N THR A 232 19.10 28.35 5.37
CA THR A 232 19.89 28.75 4.19
C THR A 232 20.98 27.73 3.85
N ALA A 233 21.72 27.19 4.83
CA ALA A 233 22.76 26.18 4.61
C ALA A 233 22.20 24.81 4.18
N ARG A 234 21.05 24.39 4.73
CA ARG A 234 20.33 23.17 4.34
C ARG A 234 19.77 23.29 2.92
N LEU A 235 19.21 24.44 2.56
CA LEU A 235 18.75 24.73 1.20
C LEU A 235 19.91 24.83 0.20
N LEU A 236 21.05 25.41 0.60
CA LEU A 236 22.28 25.42 -0.20
C LEU A 236 22.83 24.01 -0.45
N LYS A 237 22.70 23.10 0.53
CA LYS A 237 23.05 21.68 0.39
C LYS A 237 22.09 20.97 -0.58
N ALA A 238 20.78 21.19 -0.46
CA ALA A 238 19.76 20.63 -1.35
C ALA A 238 19.88 21.17 -2.80
N ASN A 239 20.35 22.41 -2.99
CA ASN A 239 20.47 23.05 -4.29
C ASN A 239 21.72 22.67 -5.10
N ARG A 240 22.61 21.81 -4.58
CA ARG A 240 23.84 21.39 -5.31
C ARG A 240 23.56 20.55 -6.58
N GLY A 241 22.31 20.20 -6.86
CA GLY A 241 21.88 19.39 -8.02
C GLY A 241 21.34 20.13 -9.26
N LYS A 242 21.47 21.47 -9.36
CA LYS A 242 20.92 22.31 -10.46
C LYS A 242 19.39 22.34 -10.62
N SER A 243 18.61 21.74 -9.72
CA SER A 243 17.17 21.52 -9.89
C SER A 243 16.24 22.43 -9.08
N LEU A 244 16.77 23.29 -8.19
CA LEU A 244 15.97 24.10 -7.27
C LEU A 244 16.27 25.60 -7.40
N ALA A 245 15.23 26.42 -7.64
CA ALA A 245 15.35 27.88 -7.60
C ALA A 245 15.03 28.41 -6.19
N ILE A 246 15.81 29.35 -5.68
CA ILE A 246 15.58 29.93 -4.34
C ILE A 246 15.45 31.45 -4.48
N TYR A 247 14.39 31.99 -3.90
CA TYR A 247 14.07 33.41 -3.83
C TYR A 247 14.00 33.85 -2.37
N ILE A 248 14.59 34.99 -2.05
CA ILE A 248 14.46 35.68 -0.78
C ILE A 248 13.60 36.91 -1.04
N ILE A 249 12.55 37.09 -0.23
CA ILE A 249 11.56 38.14 -0.32
C ILE A 249 11.74 39.08 0.87
N GLU A 250 12.12 40.31 0.57
CA GLU A 250 12.32 41.38 1.56
C GLU A 250 11.09 42.27 1.64
N ASP A 251 10.74 42.70 2.84
CA ASP A 251 9.61 43.61 3.05
C ASP A 251 10.04 45.04 2.71
N GLN A 252 11.22 45.45 3.16
CA GLN A 252 11.83 46.75 2.88
C GLN A 252 13.14 46.63 2.10
N SER A 253 13.44 47.66 1.31
CA SER A 253 14.68 47.73 0.55
C SER A 253 15.87 47.82 1.51
N GLY A 254 16.77 46.84 1.47
CA GLY A 254 18.02 46.85 2.25
C GLY A 254 18.07 45.93 3.47
N GLU A 255 17.05 45.08 3.68
CA GLU A 255 17.04 44.07 4.75
C GLU A 255 18.19 43.05 4.62
N VAL A 256 18.52 42.66 3.39
CA VAL A 256 19.71 41.88 3.04
C VAL A 256 20.86 42.86 2.75
N PRO A 257 21.93 42.82 3.56
CA PRO A 257 23.12 43.65 3.35
C PRO A 257 23.72 43.49 1.95
N SER A 258 24.27 44.57 1.40
CA SER A 258 24.84 44.57 0.04
C SER A 258 25.96 43.54 -0.16
N ALA A 259 26.76 43.28 0.88
CA ALA A 259 27.80 42.25 0.87
C ALA A 259 27.23 40.83 0.73
N ASP A 260 26.10 40.54 1.40
CA ASP A 260 25.46 39.22 1.36
C ASP A 260 24.71 38.98 0.05
N ARG A 261 24.16 40.04 -0.57
CA ARG A 261 23.52 39.93 -1.89
C ARG A 261 24.45 39.39 -2.96
N GLU A 262 25.73 39.79 -2.93
CA GLU A 262 26.70 39.29 -3.90
C GLU A 262 27.03 37.80 -3.67
N ALA A 263 27.13 37.39 -2.41
CA ALA A 263 27.32 35.98 -2.04
C ALA A 263 26.12 35.11 -2.43
N LEU A 264 24.89 35.56 -2.14
CA LEU A 264 23.65 34.89 -2.51
C LEU A 264 23.51 34.75 -4.02
N LYS A 265 23.87 35.79 -4.77
CA LYS A 265 23.88 35.76 -6.25
C LYS A 265 24.86 34.73 -6.80
N LYS A 266 26.05 34.58 -6.21
CA LYS A 266 27.03 33.54 -6.57
C LYS A 266 26.47 32.13 -6.35
N LEU A 267 25.57 31.97 -5.37
CA LEU A 267 24.86 30.74 -5.05
C LEU A 267 23.56 30.55 -5.84
N LYS A 268 23.30 31.40 -6.84
CA LYS A 268 22.07 31.43 -7.66
C LYS A 268 20.78 31.66 -6.86
N ILE A 269 20.90 32.22 -5.66
CA ILE A 269 19.77 32.68 -4.87
C ILE A 269 19.41 34.11 -5.31
N ARG A 270 18.13 34.35 -5.57
CA ARG A 270 17.63 35.66 -6.03
C ARG A 270 16.98 36.39 -4.86
N VAL A 271 17.19 37.70 -4.75
CA VAL A 271 16.54 38.52 -3.73
C VAL A 271 15.57 39.48 -4.43
N LEU A 272 14.33 39.56 -3.96
CA LEU A 272 13.25 40.40 -4.49
C LEU A 272 12.59 41.17 -3.34
N ARG A 273 12.12 42.38 -3.63
CA ARG A 273 11.18 43.05 -2.72
C ARG A 273 9.78 42.45 -2.86
N ARG A 274 9.00 42.44 -1.77
CA ARG A 274 7.66 41.85 -1.71
C ARG A 274 6.71 42.41 -2.78
N ASP A 275 6.64 43.74 -2.94
CA ASP A 275 5.84 44.40 -3.98
C ASP A 275 6.21 43.90 -5.38
N LYS A 276 7.51 43.78 -5.67
CA LYS A 276 8.03 43.27 -6.94
C LYS A 276 7.85 41.78 -7.12
N ALA A 277 7.85 41.02 -6.04
CA ALA A 277 7.56 39.59 -6.07
C ALA A 277 6.07 39.36 -6.36
N THR A 278 5.17 40.13 -5.75
CA THR A 278 3.73 40.11 -6.02
C THR A 278 3.43 40.44 -7.48
N GLU A 279 4.03 41.50 -8.01
CA GLU A 279 3.89 41.94 -9.41
C GLU A 279 4.35 40.86 -10.40
N LYS A 280 5.51 40.25 -10.14
CA LYS A 280 6.13 39.27 -11.04
C LYS A 280 5.72 37.82 -10.77
N MET A 281 4.86 37.57 -9.80
CA MET A 281 4.51 36.22 -9.38
C MET A 281 4.02 35.34 -10.55
N PRO A 282 3.15 35.82 -11.47
CA PRO A 282 2.76 35.04 -12.64
C PRO A 282 3.94 34.64 -13.55
N GLU A 283 4.88 35.57 -13.78
CA GLU A 283 6.08 35.29 -14.59
C GLU A 283 7.03 34.31 -13.91
N LEU A 284 7.20 34.44 -12.59
CA LEU A 284 8.04 33.56 -11.77
C LEU A 284 7.46 32.14 -11.73
N MET A 285 6.13 32.01 -11.63
CA MET A 285 5.45 30.73 -11.75
C MET A 285 5.67 30.15 -13.14
N ASN A 286 5.41 30.91 -14.20
CA ASN A 286 5.64 30.43 -15.57
C ASN A 286 7.09 29.99 -15.82
N LEU A 287 8.08 30.70 -15.26
CA LEU A 287 9.50 30.37 -15.42
C LEU A 287 9.91 29.03 -14.79
N HIS A 288 9.30 28.66 -13.65
CA HIS A 288 9.68 27.46 -12.89
C HIS A 288 8.71 26.29 -13.04
N LEU A 289 7.48 26.57 -13.47
CA LEU A 289 6.42 25.59 -13.65
C LEU A 289 6.26 25.19 -15.12
N ARG A 290 6.33 26.11 -16.09
CA ARG A 290 6.09 25.81 -17.52
C ARG A 290 7.35 25.37 -18.28
N GLY A 291 7.19 24.44 -19.22
CA GLY A 291 8.17 24.15 -20.28
C GLY A 291 9.44 23.38 -19.88
N LYS A 292 9.54 22.87 -18.64
CA LYS A 292 10.65 22.03 -18.15
C LYS A 292 10.23 20.71 -17.50
N VAL A 293 9.01 20.28 -17.80
CA VAL A 293 8.64 18.87 -17.76
C VAL A 293 9.29 18.22 -18.99
N PRO A 294 10.13 17.20 -18.87
CA PRO A 294 10.65 16.49 -20.04
C PRO A 294 9.47 16.07 -20.91
N SER A 295 9.52 16.37 -22.21
CA SER A 295 8.50 15.97 -23.16
C SER A 295 8.44 14.44 -23.23
N VAL A 296 7.65 13.83 -22.35
CA VAL A 296 7.00 12.58 -22.70
C VAL A 296 5.87 13.02 -23.60
N ALA A 297 5.91 12.59 -24.86
CA ALA A 297 4.83 12.78 -25.80
C ALA A 297 3.51 12.44 -25.10
N ARG A 298 2.70 13.46 -24.80
CA ARG A 298 1.30 13.25 -24.48
C ARG A 298 0.64 12.89 -25.81
N GLN A 299 0.29 11.63 -25.96
CA GLN A 299 -1.03 11.40 -26.51
C GLN A 299 -1.98 11.92 -25.44
N GLU A 300 -2.70 12.99 -25.77
CA GLU A 300 -3.94 13.34 -25.08
C GLU A 300 -4.86 12.14 -25.23
N GLU A 301 -4.90 11.24 -24.25
CA GLU A 301 -6.11 10.47 -24.06
C GLU A 301 -7.02 11.34 -23.20
N GLU A 302 -8.03 11.95 -23.83
CA GLU A 302 -9.34 11.92 -23.20
C GLU A 302 -9.56 10.48 -22.76
N THR A 303 -9.35 10.16 -21.48
CA THR A 303 -9.46 8.78 -21.03
C THR A 303 -10.94 8.45 -20.92
N SER A 304 -11.53 8.16 -22.07
CA SER A 304 -12.81 7.50 -22.17
C SER A 304 -12.84 6.30 -21.22
N PRO A 305 -14.01 5.90 -20.71
CA PRO A 305 -14.12 4.69 -19.89
C PRO A 305 -13.42 3.46 -20.51
N GLN A 306 -13.38 3.39 -21.84
CA GLN A 306 -12.66 2.36 -22.62
C GLN A 306 -11.13 2.45 -22.47
N ALA A 307 -10.56 3.65 -22.40
CA ALA A 307 -9.12 3.84 -22.16
C ALA A 307 -8.73 3.46 -20.73
N VAL A 308 -9.56 3.82 -19.74
CA VAL A 308 -9.39 3.38 -18.34
C VAL A 308 -9.36 1.85 -18.26
N LYS A 309 -10.34 1.19 -18.89
CA LYS A 309 -10.36 -0.27 -19.02
C LYS A 309 -9.10 -0.82 -19.68
N GLY A 310 -8.72 -0.26 -20.83
CA GLY A 310 -7.56 -0.71 -21.59
C GLY A 310 -6.28 -0.69 -20.76
N ARG A 311 -6.07 0.38 -19.99
CA ARG A 311 -4.93 0.51 -19.08
C ARG A 311 -4.96 -0.53 -17.95
N ILE A 312 -6.08 -0.72 -17.28
CA ILE A 312 -6.19 -1.70 -16.19
C ILE A 312 -5.92 -3.12 -16.72
N VAL A 313 -6.51 -3.48 -17.87
CA VAL A 313 -6.26 -4.79 -18.51
C VAL A 313 -4.79 -4.93 -18.91
N GLN A 314 -4.17 -3.89 -19.46
CA GLN A 314 -2.76 -3.91 -19.83
C GLN A 314 -1.83 -4.08 -18.61
N ASP A 315 -2.11 -3.43 -17.49
CA ASP A 315 -1.32 -3.58 -16.26
C ASP A 315 -1.46 -4.99 -15.67
N ILE A 316 -2.67 -5.58 -15.73
CA ILE A 316 -2.90 -7.00 -15.39
C ILE A 316 -2.17 -7.92 -16.36
N ASP A 317 -2.16 -7.62 -17.65
CA ASP A 317 -1.50 -8.45 -18.64
C ASP A 317 0.02 -8.45 -18.50
N THR A 318 0.59 -7.31 -18.17
CA THR A 318 2.04 -7.13 -18.02
C THR A 318 2.55 -7.48 -16.62
N MET A 319 1.68 -7.47 -15.59
CA MET A 319 2.01 -7.67 -14.17
C MET A 319 3.16 -6.76 -13.69
N ALA A 320 3.41 -5.64 -14.36
CA ALA A 320 4.62 -4.84 -14.14
C ALA A 320 4.63 -4.12 -12.79
N THR A 321 3.45 -3.74 -12.31
CA THR A 321 3.21 -2.94 -11.10
C THR A 321 2.30 -3.63 -10.09
N LEU A 322 1.80 -4.83 -10.42
CA LEU A 322 0.84 -5.58 -9.62
C LEU A 322 1.53 -6.64 -8.75
N PRO A 323 0.92 -7.04 -7.62
CA PRO A 323 1.44 -8.09 -6.76
C PRO A 323 1.72 -9.40 -7.51
N ALA A 324 2.93 -9.93 -7.32
CA ALA A 324 3.20 -11.33 -7.63
C ALA A 324 2.67 -12.23 -6.50
N LEU A 325 2.27 -13.45 -6.83
CA LEU A 325 2.01 -14.48 -5.83
C LEU A 325 3.32 -14.80 -5.07
N PRO A 326 3.28 -14.98 -3.74
CA PRO A 326 4.41 -15.54 -3.02
C PRO A 326 4.69 -16.96 -3.47
N GLU A 327 5.97 -17.29 -3.53
CA GLU A 327 6.46 -18.65 -3.79
C GLU A 327 5.87 -19.69 -2.81
N VAL A 328 5.59 -19.28 -1.57
CA VAL A 328 4.93 -20.13 -0.55
C VAL A 328 3.52 -20.53 -1.01
N TYR A 329 2.76 -19.60 -1.58
CA TYR A 329 1.41 -19.87 -2.07
C TYR A 329 1.44 -20.69 -3.36
N GLU A 330 2.39 -20.44 -4.27
CA GLU A 330 2.56 -21.27 -5.48
C GLU A 330 2.81 -22.73 -5.12
N LYS A 331 3.69 -22.99 -4.14
CA LYS A 331 3.97 -24.34 -3.62
C LYS A 331 2.73 -24.95 -2.97
N ILE A 332 2.03 -24.21 -2.11
CA ILE A 332 0.80 -24.67 -1.47
C ILE A 332 -0.30 -25.01 -2.50
N SER A 333 -0.49 -24.15 -3.51
CA SER A 333 -1.49 -24.34 -4.56
C SER A 333 -1.16 -25.54 -5.46
N ALA A 334 0.13 -25.80 -5.72
CA ALA A 334 0.56 -26.99 -6.45
C ALA A 334 0.19 -28.28 -5.71
N TYR A 335 0.40 -28.33 -4.39
CA TYR A 335 -0.01 -29.46 -3.55
C TYR A 335 -1.53 -29.57 -3.41
N SER A 336 -2.27 -28.45 -3.43
CA SER A 336 -3.75 -28.48 -3.44
C SER A 336 -4.35 -29.20 -4.63
N ARG A 337 -3.68 -29.12 -5.79
CA ARG A 337 -4.12 -29.73 -7.04
C ARG A 337 -3.67 -31.18 -7.20
N ASP A 338 -2.78 -31.66 -6.34
CA ASP A 338 -2.31 -33.04 -6.36
C ASP A 338 -3.22 -33.92 -5.48
N PRO A 339 -4.00 -34.85 -6.06
CA PRO A 339 -4.87 -35.75 -5.30
C PRO A 339 -4.10 -36.67 -4.34
N ALA A 340 -2.78 -36.82 -4.51
CA ALA A 340 -1.92 -37.61 -3.64
C ALA A 340 -1.29 -36.80 -2.49
N SER A 341 -1.45 -35.47 -2.49
CA SER A 341 -0.88 -34.62 -1.45
C SER A 341 -1.71 -34.64 -0.17
N ASP A 342 -1.03 -34.78 0.96
CA ASP A 342 -1.65 -34.76 2.28
C ASP A 342 -1.35 -33.46 3.05
N MET A 343 -1.90 -33.34 4.26
CA MET A 343 -1.68 -32.20 5.15
C MET A 343 -0.20 -32.04 5.55
N GLN A 344 0.60 -33.13 5.54
CA GLN A 344 2.02 -33.10 5.91
C GLN A 344 2.86 -32.42 4.84
N ASP A 345 2.51 -32.53 3.57
CA ASP A 345 3.23 -31.84 2.49
C ASP A 345 3.05 -30.32 2.56
N TRP A 346 1.85 -29.86 2.95
CA TRP A 346 1.56 -28.45 3.18
C TRP A 346 2.28 -27.89 4.40
N ILE A 347 2.24 -28.64 5.50
CA ILE A 347 3.00 -28.36 6.72
C ILE A 347 4.47 -28.16 6.39
N LYS A 348 5.06 -29.03 5.56
CA LYS A 348 6.47 -28.89 5.15
C LYS A 348 6.72 -27.57 4.43
N VAL A 349 5.87 -27.18 3.47
CA VAL A 349 6.02 -25.92 2.72
C VAL A 349 5.91 -24.70 3.63
N ILE A 350 4.90 -24.67 4.50
CA ILE A 350 4.69 -23.56 5.44
C ILE A 350 5.85 -23.48 6.42
N LYS A 351 6.36 -24.63 6.90
CA LYS A 351 7.55 -24.72 7.77
C LYS A 351 8.85 -24.22 7.12
N LEU A 352 8.91 -24.08 5.79
CA LEU A 352 10.07 -23.49 5.10
C LEU A 352 10.15 -21.97 5.25
N ASP A 353 9.03 -21.31 5.58
CA ASP A 353 8.98 -19.86 5.83
C ASP A 353 8.57 -19.56 7.28
N PRO A 354 9.53 -19.27 8.18
CA PRO A 354 9.27 -18.94 9.58
C PRO A 354 8.32 -17.74 9.78
N LEU A 355 8.29 -16.78 8.86
CA LEU A 355 7.37 -15.63 8.96
C LEU A 355 5.93 -16.06 8.69
N THR A 356 5.73 -16.94 7.70
CA THR A 356 4.43 -17.57 7.46
C THR A 356 4.01 -18.44 8.64
N CYS A 357 4.90 -19.24 9.23
CA CYS A 357 4.58 -20.02 10.44
C CYS A 357 4.13 -19.16 11.62
N ALA A 358 4.88 -18.08 11.93
CA ALA A 358 4.55 -17.19 13.03
C ALA A 358 3.18 -16.53 12.83
N MET A 359 2.90 -16.10 11.60
CA MET A 359 1.61 -15.53 11.22
C MET A 359 0.48 -16.56 11.37
N VAL A 360 0.64 -17.78 10.85
CA VAL A 360 -0.39 -18.84 10.94
C VAL A 360 -0.68 -19.22 12.38
N LEU A 361 0.35 -19.39 13.22
CA LEU A 361 0.19 -19.63 14.66
C LEU A 361 -0.59 -18.50 15.34
N LYS A 362 -0.29 -17.25 14.99
CA LYS A 362 -0.98 -16.08 15.56
C LYS A 362 -2.48 -16.10 15.22
N HIS A 363 -2.83 -16.41 13.97
CA HIS A 363 -4.22 -16.55 13.54
C HIS A 363 -4.92 -17.77 14.14
N ALA A 364 -4.23 -18.90 14.29
CA ALA A 364 -4.77 -20.10 14.92
C ALA A 364 -5.24 -19.84 16.35
N ASN A 365 -4.43 -19.11 17.12
CA ASN A 365 -4.75 -18.72 18.48
C ASN A 365 -5.93 -17.75 18.58
N SER A 366 -6.19 -16.94 17.54
CA SER A 366 -7.40 -16.11 17.45
C SER A 366 -8.65 -16.94 17.16
N LEU A 367 -8.53 -18.09 16.50
CA LEU A 367 -9.67 -18.96 16.13
C LEU A 367 -10.02 -20.01 17.20
N SER A 368 -9.08 -20.41 18.04
CA SER A 368 -9.22 -21.57 18.95
C SER A 368 -9.86 -21.28 20.31
N LEU A 369 -10.76 -20.29 20.39
CA LEU A 369 -11.33 -19.79 21.65
C LEU A 369 -12.34 -20.78 22.26
N GLY A 370 -11.76 -21.75 22.96
CA GLY A 370 -12.38 -22.90 23.63
C GLY A 370 -11.32 -23.87 24.18
N ILE A 371 -10.10 -23.83 23.60
CA ILE A 371 -8.94 -24.56 24.07
C ILE A 371 -8.25 -23.71 25.16
N LYS A 372 -8.12 -24.26 26.38
CA LYS A 372 -7.49 -23.57 27.53
C LYS A 372 -5.98 -23.30 27.38
N ALA A 373 -5.36 -23.72 26.28
CA ALA A 373 -3.91 -23.67 26.08
C ALA A 373 -3.56 -23.03 24.72
N GLU A 374 -2.54 -22.18 24.73
CA GLU A 374 -1.97 -21.54 23.54
C GLU A 374 -1.48 -22.60 22.52
N ILE A 375 -1.83 -22.42 21.25
CA ILE A 375 -1.34 -23.22 20.14
C ILE A 375 0.04 -22.70 19.75
N THR A 376 1.07 -23.43 20.15
CA THR A 376 2.48 -23.11 19.84
C THR A 376 3.06 -24.00 18.74
N ASP A 377 2.29 -25.01 18.31
CA ASP A 377 2.68 -25.99 17.30
C ASP A 377 1.92 -25.76 15.98
N ILE A 378 2.69 -25.64 14.89
CA ILE A 378 2.13 -25.31 13.56
C ILE A 378 1.30 -26.45 12.98
N ASP A 379 1.63 -27.71 13.33
CA ASP A 379 0.88 -28.87 12.85
C ASP A 379 -0.51 -28.87 13.49
N ARG A 380 -0.57 -28.59 14.79
CA ARG A 380 -1.83 -28.40 15.53
C ARG A 380 -2.64 -27.21 15.02
N ALA A 381 -2.00 -26.09 14.69
CA ALA A 381 -2.66 -24.93 14.09
C ALA A 381 -3.32 -25.27 12.75
N ILE A 382 -2.59 -25.96 11.86
CA ILE A 382 -3.09 -26.35 10.54
C ILE A 382 -4.22 -27.37 10.64
N VAL A 383 -4.15 -28.32 11.58
CA VAL A 383 -5.22 -29.29 11.86
C VAL A 383 -6.50 -28.57 12.32
N LEU A 384 -6.39 -27.61 13.24
CA LEU A 384 -7.54 -26.91 13.80
C LEU A 384 -8.20 -25.93 12.82
N MET A 385 -7.39 -25.23 12.01
CA MET A 385 -7.90 -24.23 11.06
C MET A 385 -8.33 -24.85 9.74
N GLY A 386 -7.80 -26.03 9.40
CA GLY A 386 -7.90 -26.61 8.07
C GLY A 386 -6.89 -26.02 7.08
N LYS A 387 -6.43 -26.85 6.15
CA LYS A 387 -5.40 -26.49 5.16
C LYS A 387 -5.80 -25.27 4.31
N ASN A 388 -7.05 -25.19 3.87
CA ASN A 388 -7.55 -24.14 2.97
C ASN A 388 -7.59 -22.77 3.65
N THR A 389 -8.03 -22.72 4.91
CA THR A 389 -8.02 -21.50 5.73
C THR A 389 -6.61 -20.96 5.88
N VAL A 390 -5.64 -21.85 6.16
CA VAL A 390 -4.24 -21.47 6.29
C VAL A 390 -3.69 -20.90 4.98
N ALA A 391 -3.92 -21.57 3.83
CA ALA A 391 -3.54 -21.04 2.52
C ALA A 391 -4.14 -19.67 2.25
N GLY A 392 -5.40 -19.46 2.63
CA GLY A 392 -6.09 -18.18 2.50
C GLY A 392 -5.39 -17.07 3.25
N ILE A 393 -5.01 -17.32 4.50
CA ILE A 393 -4.33 -16.30 5.32
C ILE A 393 -2.94 -16.00 4.74
N VAL A 394 -2.19 -17.02 4.27
CA VAL A 394 -0.90 -16.79 3.58
C VAL A 394 -1.10 -15.90 2.34
N ALA A 395 -2.10 -16.22 1.51
CA ALA A 395 -2.42 -15.44 0.31
C ALA A 395 -2.81 -14.00 0.66
N SER A 396 -3.75 -13.84 1.60
CA SER A 396 -4.25 -12.53 2.01
C SER A 396 -3.13 -11.65 2.55
N GLU A 397 -2.23 -12.16 3.40
CA GLU A 397 -1.12 -11.39 3.97
C GLU A 397 -0.12 -10.94 2.91
N ALA A 398 0.16 -11.81 1.94
CA ALA A 398 1.05 -11.48 0.85
C ALA A 398 0.48 -10.40 -0.07
N VAL A 399 -0.79 -10.51 -0.39
CA VAL A 399 -1.47 -9.52 -1.21
C VAL A 399 -1.58 -8.20 -0.43
N ARG A 400 -1.88 -8.25 0.87
CA ARG A 400 -1.84 -7.12 1.80
C ARG A 400 -0.54 -6.34 1.74
N LYS A 401 0.59 -7.04 1.90
CA LYS A 401 1.94 -6.43 1.84
C LYS A 401 2.20 -5.75 0.50
N SER A 402 1.75 -6.37 -0.58
CA SER A 402 2.01 -5.87 -1.93
C SER A 402 1.17 -4.63 -2.29
N PHE A 403 0.04 -4.43 -1.61
CA PHE A 403 -0.77 -3.20 -1.74
C PHE A 403 -0.42 -2.11 -0.71
N THR A 404 0.62 -2.28 0.13
CA THR A 404 1.04 -1.23 1.10
C THR A 404 1.54 0.06 0.45
N SER A 405 2.01 -0.01 -0.80
CA SER A 405 2.43 1.15 -1.59
C SER A 405 1.26 1.87 -2.28
N VAL A 406 0.06 1.29 -2.28
CA VAL A 406 -1.12 1.92 -2.85
C VAL A 406 -1.58 3.05 -1.92
N GLN A 407 -1.50 4.28 -2.42
CA GLN A 407 -1.97 5.48 -1.74
C GLN A 407 -2.86 6.28 -2.70
N GLU A 408 -4.18 6.14 -2.54
CA GLU A 408 -5.18 6.84 -3.31
C GLU A 408 -6.24 7.45 -2.38
N MET A 409 -6.75 8.63 -2.73
CA MET A 409 -7.74 9.32 -1.89
C MET A 409 -9.01 8.48 -1.75
N GLY A 410 -9.46 8.33 -0.50
CA GLY A 410 -10.64 7.53 -0.16
C GLY A 410 -10.37 6.02 -0.09
N PHE A 411 -9.26 5.52 -0.62
CA PHE A 411 -8.87 4.11 -0.52
C PHE A 411 -7.99 3.90 0.72
N ASN A 412 -8.62 3.61 1.86
CA ASN A 412 -7.89 3.27 3.08
C ASN A 412 -7.59 1.77 3.14
N LEU A 413 -6.31 1.43 3.06
CA LEU A 413 -5.86 0.04 3.03
C LEU A 413 -6.28 -0.75 4.29
N SER A 414 -6.23 -0.13 5.47
CA SER A 414 -6.64 -0.78 6.73
C SER A 414 -8.14 -1.10 6.74
N GLU A 415 -8.97 -0.18 6.22
CA GLU A 415 -10.42 -0.37 6.08
C GLU A 415 -10.75 -1.46 5.06
N PHE A 416 -10.06 -1.44 3.91
CA PHE A 416 -10.19 -2.46 2.87
C PHE A 416 -9.88 -3.87 3.41
N TRP A 417 -8.80 -4.00 4.18
CA TRP A 417 -8.40 -5.31 4.69
C TRP A 417 -9.29 -5.85 5.79
N ILE A 418 -9.76 -5.00 6.71
CA ILE A 418 -10.67 -5.47 7.76
C ILE A 418 -12.01 -5.91 7.16
N HIS A 419 -12.48 -5.25 6.10
CA HIS A 419 -13.63 -5.69 5.32
C HIS A 419 -13.42 -7.10 4.73
N ASN A 420 -12.36 -7.28 3.92
CA ASN A 420 -12.06 -8.57 3.30
C ASN A 420 -11.88 -9.71 4.34
N LEU A 421 -11.24 -9.41 5.46
CA LEU A 421 -11.04 -10.37 6.54
C LEU A 421 -12.36 -10.78 7.20
N ALA A 422 -13.28 -9.83 7.41
CA ALA A 422 -14.62 -10.12 7.90
C ALA A 422 -15.41 -10.99 6.92
N VAL A 423 -15.34 -10.73 5.61
CA VAL A 423 -15.97 -11.57 4.58
C VAL A 423 -15.37 -12.98 4.57
N GLY A 424 -14.05 -13.11 4.76
CA GLY A 424 -13.38 -14.39 4.95
C GLY A 424 -13.92 -15.19 6.14
N PHE A 425 -14.02 -14.56 7.32
CA PHE A 425 -14.57 -15.22 8.51
C PHE A 425 -16.06 -15.53 8.39
N ALA A 426 -16.86 -14.66 7.78
CA ALA A 426 -18.26 -14.94 7.50
C ALA A 426 -18.40 -16.16 6.57
N SER A 427 -17.59 -16.23 5.51
CA SER A 427 -17.55 -17.38 4.59
C SER A 427 -17.15 -18.67 5.31
N HIS A 428 -16.18 -18.61 6.23
CA HIS A 428 -15.77 -19.75 7.06
C HIS A 428 -16.92 -20.23 7.95
N ILE A 429 -17.56 -19.32 8.69
CA ILE A 429 -18.67 -19.65 9.60
C ILE A 429 -19.84 -20.29 8.84
N LEU A 430 -20.21 -19.71 7.69
CA LEU A 430 -21.31 -20.20 6.85
C LEU A 430 -21.03 -21.58 6.23
N ALA A 431 -19.76 -21.97 6.11
CA ALA A 431 -19.34 -23.26 5.55
C ALA A 431 -19.11 -24.36 6.60
N LEU A 432 -19.26 -24.07 7.90
CA LEU A 432 -18.98 -25.04 8.97
C LEU A 432 -19.90 -26.27 8.88
N PRO A 433 -19.38 -27.50 9.03
CA PRO A 433 -20.20 -28.71 9.01
C PRO A 433 -21.10 -28.76 10.25
N VAL A 434 -22.39 -28.44 10.07
CA VAL A 434 -23.34 -28.31 11.19
C VAL A 434 -23.73 -29.65 11.82
N GLN A 435 -23.47 -30.77 11.13
CA GLN A 435 -23.66 -32.11 11.68
C GLN A 435 -22.55 -32.51 12.66
N ASP A 436 -21.38 -31.85 12.60
CA ASP A 436 -20.28 -32.04 13.54
C ASP A 436 -20.41 -31.05 14.71
N THR A 437 -21.25 -31.43 15.67
CA THR A 437 -21.53 -30.62 16.87
C THR A 437 -20.29 -30.34 17.73
N GLU A 438 -19.27 -31.20 17.68
CA GLU A 438 -18.01 -30.98 18.38
C GLU A 438 -17.19 -29.89 17.68
N ALA A 439 -17.02 -29.97 16.36
CA ALA A 439 -16.33 -28.96 15.57
C ALA A 439 -17.01 -27.59 15.68
N LEU A 440 -18.34 -27.53 15.60
CA LEU A 440 -19.13 -26.31 15.74
C LEU A 440 -18.99 -25.68 17.14
N SER A 441 -18.91 -26.52 18.18
CA SER A 441 -18.72 -26.06 19.56
C SER A 441 -17.35 -25.42 19.81
N GLN A 442 -16.31 -25.86 19.09
CA GLN A 442 -14.95 -25.35 19.21
C GLN A 442 -14.73 -23.96 18.59
N GLN A 443 -15.67 -23.46 17.78
CA GLN A 443 -15.54 -22.16 17.09
C GLN A 443 -15.88 -20.93 17.95
N GLY A 444 -16.36 -21.15 19.18
CA GLY A 444 -16.73 -20.05 20.09
C GLY A 444 -17.87 -19.16 19.58
N LEU A 445 -18.79 -19.73 18.79
CA LEU A 445 -20.01 -19.04 18.35
C LEU A 445 -21.06 -19.00 19.47
N ASP A 446 -21.84 -17.91 19.54
CA ASP A 446 -23.01 -17.84 20.41
C ASP A 446 -24.11 -18.84 20.03
N SER A 447 -25.04 -19.10 20.95
CA SER A 447 -26.10 -20.09 20.76
C SER A 447 -27.06 -19.73 19.63
N GLU A 448 -27.42 -18.45 19.50
CA GLU A 448 -28.33 -17.98 18.46
C GLU A 448 -27.78 -18.24 17.06
N THR A 449 -26.50 -17.93 16.84
CA THR A 449 -25.81 -18.19 15.58
C THR A 449 -25.70 -19.70 15.31
N LYS A 450 -25.40 -20.51 16.33
CA LYS A 450 -25.31 -21.98 16.17
C LYS A 450 -26.65 -22.59 15.76
N ASP A 451 -27.72 -22.22 16.46
CA ASP A 451 -29.06 -22.74 16.19
C ASP A 451 -29.49 -22.38 14.76
N LEU A 452 -29.24 -21.13 14.34
CA LEU A 452 -29.53 -20.67 12.99
C LEU A 452 -28.71 -21.41 11.92
N LEU A 453 -27.41 -21.63 12.15
CA LEU A 453 -26.57 -22.38 11.21
C LEU A 453 -27.08 -23.82 11.04
N VAL A 454 -27.45 -24.49 12.15
CA VAL A 454 -28.01 -25.84 12.14
C VAL A 454 -29.37 -25.88 11.42
N GLU A 455 -30.23 -24.90 11.66
CA GLU A 455 -31.54 -24.80 11.00
C GLU A 455 -31.41 -24.61 9.48
N LEU A 456 -30.48 -23.75 9.05
CA LEU A 456 -30.28 -23.47 7.64
C LEU A 456 -29.54 -24.60 6.94
N ASP A 457 -28.54 -25.21 7.58
CA ASP A 457 -27.66 -26.23 6.98
C ASP A 457 -27.20 -25.81 5.57
N LEU A 458 -26.73 -24.56 5.47
CA LEU A 458 -26.31 -23.96 4.21
C LEU A 458 -25.24 -24.80 3.48
N PRO A 459 -24.26 -25.44 4.17
CA PRO A 459 -23.30 -26.31 3.50
C PRO A 459 -23.96 -27.45 2.73
N SER A 460 -24.95 -28.14 3.32
CA SER A 460 -25.66 -29.22 2.64
C SER A 460 -26.56 -28.70 1.52
N ARG A 461 -27.20 -27.52 1.69
CA ARG A 461 -28.01 -26.90 0.64
C ARG A 461 -27.19 -26.49 -0.59
N LEU A 462 -25.91 -26.15 -0.37
CA LEU A 462 -24.99 -25.67 -1.41
C LEU A 462 -24.00 -26.73 -1.90
N ASP A 463 -24.01 -27.95 -1.36
CA ASP A 463 -22.96 -28.96 -1.62
C ASP A 463 -21.54 -28.43 -1.35
N LEU A 464 -21.38 -27.70 -0.25
CA LEU A 464 -20.09 -27.16 0.21
C LEU A 464 -19.41 -28.13 1.17
N ASP A 465 -18.12 -28.37 0.95
CA ASP A 465 -17.25 -29.09 1.87
C ASP A 465 -16.11 -28.16 2.32
N ALA A 466 -16.12 -27.76 3.59
CA ALA A 466 -15.11 -26.87 4.18
C ALA A 466 -13.65 -27.38 4.05
N ASN A 467 -13.43 -28.69 3.86
CA ASN A 467 -12.11 -29.27 3.66
C ASN A 467 -11.66 -29.25 2.20
N ARG A 468 -12.61 -29.19 1.27
CA ARG A 468 -12.36 -29.18 -0.18
C ARG A 468 -12.41 -27.76 -0.73
N ASP A 469 -13.46 -27.02 -0.39
CA ASP A 469 -13.75 -25.71 -0.96
C ASP A 469 -12.98 -24.60 -0.21
N PRO A 470 -12.39 -23.63 -0.92
CA PRO A 470 -11.56 -22.60 -0.32
C PRO A 470 -12.39 -21.41 0.21
N CYS A 471 -13.41 -21.67 1.04
CA CYS A 471 -14.42 -20.70 1.49
C CYS A 471 -13.83 -19.42 2.11
N PHE A 472 -12.94 -19.58 3.10
CA PHE A 472 -12.27 -18.43 3.73
C PHE A 472 -11.45 -17.63 2.72
N VAL A 473 -10.70 -18.31 1.84
CA VAL A 473 -9.85 -17.68 0.82
C VAL A 473 -10.68 -16.89 -0.18
N ALA A 474 -11.81 -17.46 -0.62
CA ALA A 474 -12.72 -16.80 -1.53
C ALA A 474 -13.27 -15.52 -0.91
N GLY A 475 -13.68 -15.57 0.36
CA GLY A 475 -14.13 -14.39 1.09
C GLY A 475 -13.04 -13.32 1.27
N THR A 476 -11.79 -13.69 1.57
CA THR A 476 -10.73 -12.70 1.73
C THR A 476 -10.20 -12.10 0.42
N MET A 477 -10.40 -12.79 -0.71
CA MET A 477 -9.91 -12.37 -2.02
C MET A 477 -11.01 -11.80 -2.93
N HIS A 478 -12.28 -11.87 -2.55
CA HIS A 478 -13.42 -11.47 -3.40
C HIS A 478 -13.26 -10.06 -4.00
N ASP A 479 -12.73 -9.14 -3.21
CA ASP A 479 -12.64 -7.72 -3.52
C ASP A 479 -11.25 -7.27 -4.00
N ILE A 480 -10.34 -8.22 -4.26
CA ILE A 480 -8.94 -7.94 -4.59
C ILE A 480 -8.77 -7.00 -5.79
N GLY A 481 -9.75 -7.04 -6.70
CA GLY A 481 -9.78 -6.19 -7.89
C GLY A 481 -9.91 -4.70 -7.59
N LYS A 482 -10.45 -4.28 -6.44
CA LYS A 482 -10.48 -2.86 -6.06
C LYS A 482 -9.05 -2.32 -5.92
N GLY A 483 -8.16 -3.10 -5.29
CA GLY A 483 -6.73 -2.77 -5.21
C GLY A 483 -6.04 -2.73 -6.58
N VAL A 484 -6.41 -3.63 -7.49
CA VAL A 484 -5.90 -3.65 -8.87
C VAL A 484 -6.29 -2.40 -9.63
N MET A 485 -7.56 -2.02 -9.58
CA MET A 485 -8.09 -0.85 -10.26
C MET A 485 -7.41 0.44 -9.79
N VAL A 486 -7.28 0.59 -8.47
CA VAL A 486 -6.58 1.70 -7.81
C VAL A 486 -5.09 1.76 -8.21
N ASN A 487 -4.41 0.62 -8.19
CA ASN A 487 -2.98 0.57 -8.54
C ASN A 487 -2.73 0.89 -10.02
N SER A 488 -3.58 0.38 -10.90
CA SER A 488 -3.41 0.51 -12.35
C SER A 488 -3.84 1.89 -12.86
N TYR A 489 -4.90 2.46 -12.26
CA TYR A 489 -5.41 3.78 -12.61
C TYR A 489 -5.60 4.67 -11.35
N PRO A 490 -4.51 5.29 -10.84
CA PRO A 490 -4.61 6.33 -9.81
C PRO A 490 -5.40 7.53 -10.35
N GLY A 491 -6.48 7.87 -9.68
CA GLY A 491 -7.53 8.83 -10.03
C GLY A 491 -8.92 8.20 -10.11
N LEU A 492 -9.03 6.88 -10.33
CA LEU A 492 -10.31 6.21 -10.55
C LEU A 492 -11.16 6.07 -9.28
N PHE A 493 -10.57 5.68 -8.14
CA PHE A 493 -11.33 5.49 -6.91
C PHE A 493 -11.96 6.78 -6.38
N PRO A 494 -11.28 7.95 -6.39
CA PRO A 494 -11.89 9.23 -6.05
C PRO A 494 -13.04 9.62 -6.99
N MET A 495 -12.95 9.29 -8.28
CA MET A 495 -14.06 9.51 -9.23
C MET A 495 -15.26 8.63 -8.88
N ILE A 496 -15.04 7.36 -8.55
CA ILE A 496 -16.07 6.43 -8.08
C ILE A 496 -16.75 7.00 -6.82
N LEU A 497 -15.97 7.40 -5.82
CA LEU A 497 -16.53 7.97 -4.58
C LEU A 497 -17.26 9.28 -4.82
N GLY A 498 -16.74 10.15 -5.69
CA GLY A 498 -17.39 11.40 -6.06
C GLY A 498 -18.77 11.16 -6.68
N GLU A 499 -18.87 10.19 -7.56
CA GLU A 499 -20.12 9.80 -8.20
C GLU A 499 -21.10 9.13 -7.22
N MET A 500 -20.63 8.22 -6.37
CA MET A 500 -21.44 7.63 -5.30
C MET A 500 -22.00 8.70 -4.35
N ARG A 501 -21.18 9.69 -3.96
CA ARG A 501 -21.63 10.82 -3.12
C ARG A 501 -22.65 11.69 -3.85
N ARG A 502 -22.48 11.96 -5.14
CA ARG A 502 -23.43 12.70 -5.97
C ARG A 502 -24.80 12.02 -6.01
N GLN A 503 -24.80 10.69 -5.98
CA GLN A 503 -26.00 9.86 -5.91
C GLN A 503 -26.42 9.53 -4.46
N ASN A 504 -25.89 10.24 -3.48
CA ASN A 504 -26.19 10.07 -2.05
C ASN A 504 -26.09 8.61 -1.55
N TRP A 505 -25.11 7.87 -2.07
CA TRP A 505 -24.86 6.47 -1.72
C TRP A 505 -26.03 5.51 -2.01
N GLN A 506 -26.96 5.91 -2.88
CA GLN A 506 -28.12 5.10 -3.28
C GLN A 506 -27.84 4.16 -4.45
N VAL A 507 -26.58 4.09 -4.91
CA VAL A 507 -26.16 3.16 -5.96
C VAL A 507 -24.97 2.30 -5.49
N PRO A 508 -24.96 1.00 -5.83
CA PRO A 508 -23.81 0.15 -5.55
C PRO A 508 -22.54 0.61 -6.30
N MET A 509 -21.39 0.44 -5.66
CA MET A 509 -20.08 0.80 -6.23
C MET A 509 -19.83 0.14 -7.59
N ILE A 510 -20.23 -1.13 -7.74
CA ILE A 510 -20.05 -1.90 -8.98
C ILE A 510 -20.75 -1.27 -10.20
N VAL A 511 -21.86 -0.55 -9.98
CA VAL A 511 -22.57 0.17 -11.04
C VAL A 511 -21.74 1.36 -11.52
N VAL A 512 -21.19 2.13 -10.58
CA VAL A 512 -20.35 3.30 -10.85
C VAL A 512 -19.02 2.89 -11.50
N GLU A 513 -18.39 1.81 -11.02
CA GLU A 513 -17.20 1.25 -11.65
C GLU A 513 -17.44 0.90 -13.11
N ARG A 514 -18.55 0.21 -13.39
CA ARG A 514 -18.92 -0.20 -14.74
C ARG A 514 -19.06 0.99 -15.69
N GLU A 515 -19.60 2.10 -15.19
CA GLU A 515 -19.75 3.35 -15.96
C GLU A 515 -18.39 4.01 -16.22
N LEU A 516 -17.58 4.20 -15.18
CA LEU A 516 -16.33 4.97 -15.26
C LEU A 516 -15.16 4.18 -15.86
N ALA A 517 -15.19 2.84 -15.80
CA ALA A 517 -14.13 1.95 -16.29
C ALA A 517 -14.58 1.10 -17.49
N GLY A 518 -15.50 1.61 -18.32
CA GLY A 518 -15.77 1.05 -19.66
C GLY A 518 -16.34 -0.37 -19.63
N GLY A 519 -17.15 -0.67 -18.62
CA GLY A 519 -17.72 -1.97 -18.36
C GLY A 519 -16.88 -2.88 -17.44
N LEU A 520 -15.66 -2.47 -17.07
CA LEU A 520 -14.83 -3.19 -16.12
C LEU A 520 -15.31 -2.90 -14.68
N THR A 521 -15.32 -3.94 -13.84
CA THR A 521 -15.65 -3.84 -12.41
C THR A 521 -14.52 -4.45 -11.59
N HIS A 522 -14.52 -4.23 -10.27
CA HIS A 522 -13.55 -4.87 -9.39
C HIS A 522 -13.64 -6.40 -9.46
N ALA A 523 -14.84 -6.96 -9.59
CA ALA A 523 -15.03 -8.41 -9.73
C ALA A 523 -14.30 -8.96 -10.97
N VAL A 524 -14.40 -8.25 -12.12
CA VAL A 524 -13.68 -8.64 -13.35
C VAL A 524 -12.17 -8.43 -13.22
N ALA A 525 -11.73 -7.29 -12.69
CA ALA A 525 -10.31 -7.01 -12.50
C ALA A 525 -9.66 -8.02 -11.52
N GLY A 526 -10.38 -8.41 -10.48
CA GLY A 526 -9.98 -9.42 -9.52
C GLY A 526 -9.85 -10.80 -10.16
N GLU A 527 -10.84 -11.24 -10.94
CA GLU A 527 -10.77 -12.54 -11.64
C GLU A 527 -9.59 -12.58 -12.63
N LEU A 528 -9.35 -11.51 -13.37
CA LEU A 528 -8.22 -11.44 -14.29
C LEU A 528 -6.88 -11.57 -13.55
N LEU A 529 -6.74 -10.96 -12.36
CA LEU A 529 -5.56 -11.13 -11.52
C LEU A 529 -5.43 -12.56 -10.99
N ILE A 530 -6.52 -13.14 -10.47
CA ILE A 530 -6.59 -14.54 -9.99
C ILE A 530 -6.18 -15.51 -11.10
N ARG A 531 -6.62 -15.25 -12.33
CA ARG A 531 -6.24 -16.03 -13.52
C ARG A 531 -4.74 -15.89 -13.83
N LYS A 532 -4.18 -14.68 -13.79
CA LYS A 532 -2.73 -14.46 -13.98
C LYS A 532 -1.89 -15.16 -12.92
N TRP A 533 -2.43 -15.29 -11.72
CA TRP A 533 -1.87 -16.06 -10.63
C TRP A 533 -2.04 -17.58 -10.79
N GLY A 534 -2.69 -18.05 -11.86
CA GLY A 534 -2.92 -19.47 -12.10
C GLY A 534 -3.84 -20.10 -11.07
N MET A 535 -4.68 -19.30 -10.41
CA MET A 535 -5.66 -19.69 -9.38
C MET A 535 -7.08 -19.86 -9.98
N GLU A 536 -7.13 -20.35 -11.21
CA GLU A 536 -8.37 -20.55 -11.98
C GLU A 536 -9.28 -21.61 -11.34
N GLY A 537 -10.58 -21.56 -11.67
CA GLY A 537 -11.60 -22.48 -11.16
C GLY A 537 -12.59 -21.81 -10.22
N GLN A 538 -13.07 -22.53 -9.20
CA GLN A 538 -14.12 -22.05 -8.29
C GLN A 538 -13.76 -20.72 -7.60
N LEU A 539 -12.49 -20.49 -7.26
CA LEU A 539 -12.05 -19.25 -6.63
C LEU A 539 -12.17 -18.04 -7.57
N GLY A 540 -11.73 -18.18 -8.83
CA GLY A 540 -11.90 -17.13 -9.85
C GLY A 540 -13.37 -16.84 -10.11
N ASN A 541 -14.22 -17.87 -10.16
CA ASN A 541 -15.66 -17.70 -10.31
C ASN A 541 -16.28 -16.95 -9.13
N ALA A 542 -15.91 -17.30 -7.89
CA ALA A 542 -16.38 -16.61 -6.70
C ALA A 542 -16.01 -15.11 -6.72
N VAL A 543 -14.78 -14.78 -7.11
CA VAL A 543 -14.34 -13.39 -7.28
C VAL A 543 -15.13 -12.68 -8.40
N LEU A 544 -15.37 -13.35 -9.53
CA LEU A 544 -16.09 -12.76 -10.66
C LEU A 544 -17.59 -12.54 -10.40
N SER A 545 -18.21 -13.49 -9.71
CA SER A 545 -19.66 -13.63 -9.66
C SER A 545 -20.27 -13.31 -8.30
N HIS A 546 -19.52 -12.89 -7.28
CA HIS A 546 -20.12 -12.61 -5.96
C HIS A 546 -21.22 -11.52 -5.95
N HIS A 547 -21.25 -10.57 -6.92
CA HIS A 547 -22.37 -9.62 -7.08
C HIS A 547 -23.54 -10.16 -7.90
N LYS A 548 -23.33 -11.25 -8.63
CA LYS A 548 -24.33 -11.94 -9.45
C LYS A 548 -24.08 -13.45 -9.43
N PRO A 549 -24.25 -14.09 -8.26
CA PRO A 549 -23.91 -15.50 -8.11
C PRO A 549 -24.85 -16.35 -8.96
N ARG A 550 -24.30 -17.37 -9.61
CA ARG A 550 -25.11 -18.34 -10.35
C ARG A 550 -25.62 -19.40 -9.38
N ALA A 551 -26.83 -19.92 -9.63
CA ALA A 551 -27.44 -20.94 -8.80
C ALA A 551 -26.61 -22.23 -8.65
N ASP A 552 -25.76 -22.54 -9.66
CA ASP A 552 -24.87 -23.70 -9.69
C ASP A 552 -23.47 -23.43 -9.08
N ASP A 553 -23.25 -22.23 -8.51
CA ASP A 553 -21.95 -21.77 -8.04
C ASP A 553 -21.98 -21.51 -6.52
N ALA A 554 -21.90 -22.60 -5.77
CA ALA A 554 -21.97 -22.63 -4.31
C ALA A 554 -21.04 -21.64 -3.62
N LEU A 555 -19.79 -21.57 -4.08
CA LEU A 555 -18.77 -20.69 -3.50
C LEU A 555 -19.08 -19.21 -3.78
N SER A 556 -19.58 -18.89 -4.98
CA SER A 556 -20.01 -17.53 -5.30
C SER A 556 -21.20 -17.09 -4.44
N ILE A 557 -22.19 -17.98 -4.24
CA ILE A 557 -23.35 -17.71 -3.37
C ILE A 557 -22.89 -17.45 -1.93
N LEU A 558 -22.01 -18.31 -1.41
CA LEU A 558 -21.45 -18.18 -0.06
C LEU A 558 -20.76 -16.83 0.14
N VAL A 559 -19.87 -16.45 -0.79
CA VAL A 559 -19.14 -15.18 -0.74
C VAL A 559 -20.09 -13.99 -0.88
N ALA A 560 -21.13 -14.10 -1.71
CA ALA A 560 -22.15 -13.06 -1.86
C ALA A 560 -22.89 -12.77 -0.54
N ILE A 561 -23.25 -13.81 0.22
CA ILE A 561 -23.88 -13.68 1.54
C ILE A 561 -22.88 -13.11 2.55
N ALA A 562 -21.65 -13.62 2.54
CA ALA A 562 -20.59 -13.18 3.44
C ALA A 562 -20.20 -11.71 3.23
N ASP A 563 -20.21 -11.23 1.98
CA ASP A 563 -19.94 -9.82 1.65
C ASP A 563 -20.99 -8.90 2.28
N LEU A 564 -22.27 -9.26 2.24
CA LEU A 564 -23.32 -8.49 2.92
C LEU A 564 -23.04 -8.36 4.44
N VAL A 565 -22.57 -9.42 5.10
CA VAL A 565 -22.13 -9.36 6.51
C VAL A 565 -20.93 -8.43 6.67
N GLY A 566 -19.96 -8.50 5.75
CA GLY A 566 -18.81 -7.60 5.70
C GLY A 566 -19.21 -6.14 5.54
N GLN A 567 -20.16 -5.83 4.66
CA GLN A 567 -20.68 -4.48 4.43
C GLN A 567 -21.41 -3.90 5.65
N LEU A 568 -22.14 -4.74 6.41
CA LEU A 568 -22.79 -4.32 7.66
C LEU A 568 -21.79 -3.96 8.76
N LEU A 569 -20.72 -4.74 8.88
CA LEU A 569 -19.72 -4.57 9.94
C LEU A 569 -18.67 -3.51 9.61
N TYR A 570 -18.15 -3.59 8.40
CA TYR A 570 -17.01 -2.84 7.90
C TYR A 570 -17.32 -2.40 6.46
N PRO A 571 -18.24 -1.44 6.26
CA PRO A 571 -18.49 -0.89 4.94
C PRO A 571 -17.19 -0.33 4.35
N PHE A 572 -16.97 -0.55 3.07
CA PHE A 572 -15.80 -0.03 2.37
C PHE A 572 -16.19 0.87 1.19
N PRO A 573 -15.76 2.16 1.18
CA PRO A 573 -15.01 2.84 2.25
C PRO A 573 -15.85 3.02 3.52
N LYS A 574 -15.22 3.27 4.68
CA LYS A 574 -15.92 3.38 5.97
C LYS A 574 -16.99 4.47 6.01
N GLU A 575 -16.83 5.50 5.20
CA GLU A 575 -17.78 6.62 5.06
C GLU A 575 -19.03 6.29 4.24
N ALA A 576 -19.12 5.10 3.64
CA ALA A 576 -20.26 4.72 2.81
C ALA A 576 -21.55 4.67 3.63
N LYS A 577 -22.61 5.31 3.10
CA LYS A 577 -23.93 5.40 3.72
C LYS A 577 -24.97 4.62 2.91
N THR A 578 -24.71 3.35 2.69
CA THR A 578 -25.61 2.46 1.93
C THR A 578 -26.88 2.16 2.76
N PRO A 579 -28.04 1.91 2.12
CA PRO A 579 -29.29 1.62 2.82
C PRO A 579 -29.33 0.23 3.48
N LEU A 580 -28.37 -0.66 3.17
CA LEU A 580 -28.37 -2.05 3.62
C LEU A 580 -28.47 -2.18 5.15
N ARG A 581 -27.70 -1.37 5.89
CA ARG A 581 -27.67 -1.45 7.34
C ARG A 581 -29.01 -1.06 7.98
N GLU A 582 -29.58 0.06 7.55
CA GLU A 582 -30.88 0.52 8.02
C GLU A 582 -31.97 -0.50 7.66
N ALA A 583 -31.94 -1.04 6.45
CA ALA A 583 -32.88 -2.06 6.00
C ALA A 583 -32.80 -3.34 6.86
N VAL A 584 -31.60 -3.78 7.25
CA VAL A 584 -31.42 -4.94 8.14
C VAL A 584 -31.88 -4.63 9.57
N GLU A 585 -31.55 -3.46 10.12
CA GLU A 585 -31.93 -3.04 11.48
C GLU A 585 -33.45 -2.89 11.62
N GLU A 586 -34.14 -2.48 10.57
CA GLU A 586 -35.60 -2.24 10.57
C GLU A 586 -36.46 -3.38 10.00
N ASP A 587 -35.87 -4.54 9.69
CA ASP A 587 -36.58 -5.67 9.06
C ASP A 587 -37.23 -5.31 7.70
N ARG A 588 -36.57 -4.43 6.94
CA ARG A 588 -36.99 -3.95 5.63
C ARG A 588 -35.98 -4.29 4.53
N LEU A 589 -35.32 -5.44 4.59
CA LEU A 589 -34.26 -5.82 3.61
C LEU A 589 -34.69 -5.72 2.13
N ALA A 590 -35.98 -5.92 1.83
CA ALA A 590 -36.53 -5.71 0.49
C ALA A 590 -36.31 -4.28 -0.06
N ASP A 591 -36.26 -3.27 0.82
CA ASP A 591 -36.06 -1.87 0.44
C ASP A 591 -34.61 -1.60 -0.01
N ALA A 592 -33.68 -2.51 0.28
CA ALA A 592 -32.28 -2.47 -0.15
C ALA A 592 -31.99 -3.44 -1.31
N ASN A 593 -33.00 -3.83 -2.10
CA ASN A 593 -32.86 -4.83 -3.17
C ASN A 593 -31.71 -4.54 -4.15
N ASP A 594 -31.46 -3.26 -4.48
CA ASP A 594 -30.37 -2.87 -5.40
C ASP A 594 -28.97 -3.14 -4.82
N PHE A 595 -28.86 -3.35 -3.51
CA PHE A 595 -27.62 -3.69 -2.80
C PHE A 595 -27.50 -5.19 -2.50
N LEU A 596 -28.53 -5.98 -2.83
CA LEU A 596 -28.46 -7.43 -2.75
C LEU A 596 -27.84 -8.00 -4.03
N PRO A 597 -27.01 -9.05 -3.93
CA PRO A 597 -26.46 -9.71 -5.11
C PRO A 597 -27.57 -10.19 -6.05
N GLU A 598 -27.44 -9.87 -7.34
CA GLU A 598 -28.45 -10.19 -8.35
C GLU A 598 -28.60 -11.71 -8.47
N GLY A 599 -29.83 -12.22 -8.43
CA GLY A 599 -30.11 -13.65 -8.51
C GLY A 599 -30.08 -14.39 -7.17
N LEU A 600 -29.53 -13.79 -6.10
CA LEU A 600 -29.37 -14.47 -4.80
C LEU A 600 -30.69 -14.94 -4.18
N LEU A 601 -31.77 -14.16 -4.32
CA LEU A 601 -33.08 -14.49 -3.75
C LEU A 601 -34.03 -15.14 -4.75
N SER A 602 -33.87 -14.86 -6.05
CA SER A 602 -34.76 -15.40 -7.09
C SER A 602 -34.34 -16.79 -7.57
N GLU A 603 -33.04 -17.07 -7.54
CA GLU A 603 -32.44 -18.31 -8.05
C GLU A 603 -31.55 -19.01 -6.99
N GLY A 604 -31.28 -18.35 -5.86
CA GLY A 604 -30.41 -18.87 -4.81
C GLY A 604 -31.13 -19.67 -3.71
N PRO A 605 -30.36 -20.25 -2.78
CA PRO A 605 -30.82 -21.26 -1.82
C PRO A 605 -31.53 -20.68 -0.58
N LEU A 606 -31.66 -19.36 -0.50
CA LEU A 606 -32.18 -18.63 0.66
C LEU A 606 -33.39 -17.79 0.30
N THR A 607 -34.37 -17.81 1.19
CA THR A 607 -35.45 -16.83 1.21
C THR A 607 -34.96 -15.48 1.76
N LEU A 608 -35.71 -14.41 1.49
CA LEU A 608 -35.42 -13.07 2.05
C LEU A 608 -35.39 -13.09 3.59
N ALA A 609 -36.28 -13.88 4.21
CA ALA A 609 -36.36 -14.00 5.67
C ALA A 609 -35.14 -14.73 6.26
N GLU A 610 -34.70 -15.83 5.62
CA GLU A 610 -33.49 -16.55 6.06
C GLU A 610 -32.24 -15.66 5.90
N LEU A 611 -32.15 -14.89 4.80
CA LEU A 611 -31.07 -13.92 4.61
C LEU A 611 -31.09 -12.83 5.71
N GLN A 612 -32.27 -12.26 6.01
CA GLN A 612 -32.45 -11.28 7.07
C GLN A 612 -32.00 -11.81 8.45
N SER A 613 -32.31 -13.07 8.76
CA SER A 613 -31.88 -13.73 10.00
C SER A 613 -30.35 -13.90 10.05
N LEU A 614 -29.72 -14.35 8.95
CA LEU A 614 -28.26 -14.48 8.86
C LEU A 614 -27.56 -13.13 9.08
N LEU A 615 -28.04 -12.08 8.41
CA LEU A 615 -27.48 -10.74 8.51
C LEU A 615 -27.59 -10.13 9.91
N LYS A 616 -28.50 -10.62 10.76
CA LYS A 616 -28.63 -10.22 12.17
C LYS A 616 -27.76 -11.05 13.11
N ALA A 617 -27.64 -12.36 12.90
CA ALA A 617 -26.95 -13.27 13.82
C ALA A 617 -25.42 -13.26 13.65
N LEU A 618 -24.91 -13.28 12.42
CA LEU A 618 -23.47 -13.42 12.16
C LEU A 618 -22.57 -12.25 12.61
N PRO A 619 -23.00 -10.97 12.53
CA PRO A 619 -22.10 -9.83 12.73
C PRO A 619 -21.29 -9.84 14.03
N ALA A 620 -21.88 -10.27 15.16
CA ALA A 620 -21.18 -10.29 16.45
C ALA A 620 -19.98 -11.24 16.45
N ASN A 621 -20.18 -12.47 15.96
CA ASN A 621 -19.13 -13.48 15.86
C ASN A 621 -18.05 -13.10 14.84
N VAL A 622 -18.47 -12.60 13.67
CA VAL A 622 -17.53 -12.19 12.62
C VAL A 622 -16.68 -11.00 13.07
N ARG A 623 -17.27 -9.99 13.71
CA ARG A 623 -16.54 -8.84 14.27
C ARG A 623 -15.50 -9.30 15.29
N ARG A 624 -15.85 -10.21 16.18
CA ARG A 624 -14.92 -10.74 17.19
C ARG A 624 -13.68 -11.35 16.53
N LEU A 625 -13.89 -12.28 15.60
CA LEU A 625 -12.79 -12.96 14.90
C LEU A 625 -11.95 -11.99 14.04
N ALA A 626 -12.60 -11.08 13.32
CA ALA A 626 -11.94 -10.11 12.46
C ALA A 626 -11.08 -9.11 13.27
N GLU A 627 -11.56 -8.60 14.40
CA GLU A 627 -10.81 -7.70 15.29
C GLU A 627 -9.63 -8.39 15.98
N GLU A 628 -9.82 -9.64 16.43
CA GLU A 628 -8.75 -10.44 17.03
C GLU A 628 -7.63 -10.68 16.02
N ALA A 629 -7.99 -11.09 14.80
CA ALA A 629 -7.05 -11.26 13.70
C ALA A 629 -6.39 -9.92 13.30
N ARG A 630 -7.11 -8.80 13.30
CA ARG A 630 -6.53 -7.46 13.03
C ARG A 630 -5.48 -7.07 14.06
N ARG A 631 -5.75 -7.26 15.35
CA ARG A 631 -4.78 -7.02 16.45
C ARG A 631 -3.56 -7.93 16.33
N SER A 632 -3.73 -9.06 15.65
CA SER A 632 -2.64 -9.98 15.38
C SER A 632 -1.79 -9.57 14.16
N ILE A 633 -2.23 -8.65 13.32
CA ILE A 633 -1.45 -8.18 12.16
C ILE A 633 -0.77 -6.83 12.45
N ALA A 634 -1.35 -6.01 13.33
CA ALA A 634 -0.73 -4.83 13.92
C ALA A 634 0.40 -5.20 14.89
#